data_AF-A0A7K9EBI8-F1
#
_entry.id   AF-A0A7K9EBI8-F1
#
_cell.length_a   1.000
_cell.length_b   1.000
_cell.length_c   1.000
_cell.angle_alpha   90.00
_cell.angle_beta   90.00
_cell.angle_gamma   90.00
#
_symmetry.space_group_name_H-M   'P 1'
#
loop_
_entity.id
_entity.type
_entity.pdbx_description
1 polymer ?
#
loop_
_entity_poly.entity_id
_entity_poly.type
_entity_poly.pdbx_seq_one_letter_code
_entity_poly.pdbx_strand_id
1 'polypeptide(L)'
;SGQFAVVKKCREKGTGQQFAAKFIKKRRTKSSRRGVSREDIEREVSILKEIRHPNVIMLHDVYENKTDVILILELVAGGELFDFLAEKESLTEEEATEFLKQILNGVEYLHSLQIAHFDLKPENIMLLDRNVPKPRIKIIDFGLAHKIDFGNEFKNIFGTPEFVAPEIVNYEPLGLEADMWSIGVITYILLSGASPFLGETKQETLANVSAVNYEFEEEFFSSTSALAKDFIRRLLVKDPKKRMTIQDSLLHPWIKPKDSQQALSRKASAVNMEKFKKFAARRKWKQSVRLISLCQRLSRSFLSRSNMSVARSDDTLDEEDSFVMKAIIHAINDDNVPGLQHLLGSLTNYDVNQPNKHGTPPLLIAAGCGNIQMLQLLLRRGSRIDVQDKAGSNAIYWASRHGHVETLKFLSDNKCPLDVKDKSGETALHVASRYGHVDVVQFLCNIGSNPDFQDKEEETPLHCAAWHGYYSVAKALCAAGCNVNIKNKEGETPLLTASARGYHDIVECLAEHRADLHATDKDGHIALHLAVRRCQIEVVKTLITQGCFVDFQDRHGNTPLHVACKDGNVPIVMELCEASCNLDITNKYGRTPLHLAANNGILDVVRFLCLTGANVEALTSDGKTAEDLARAEQHEHVASLLARLKKDTHRGLFIQQLRHTQNPQPRIKLKLFGHSGAGKTTLVESLKCGLIRSFFRRRRPRLSSTNSTRFPPSPLSSKPSVSVSITNLYPGCENVSVRSRSMMFEPGLTKGVLEAFVSPAHHSHFSADDQSTKAIDIQNAYLHGVGDFSIWEFSGNPVYFCCYDYFAANDPTAIHIVLFSLEEPYEIQLNQVTFWLSFLKSLVPVEEPIAFGGKLKNPLRVVLVATHADIVNLPRPAGGEFWYDKDMSLLKEIRNRFGNDLHISDKLFVMDAGASGSKDMKLLRNHLQEIRSQIISVSNI
;
A
#
# COMPACT_ATOMS: atom_id res chain seq x y z
N SER A 1 -17.47 14.52 -34.61
CA SER A 1 -18.24 14.02 -35.78
C SER A 1 -19.70 13.87 -35.39
N GLY A 2 -20.62 14.39 -36.19
CA GLY A 2 -22.06 14.36 -35.93
C GLY A 2 -22.80 13.34 -36.81
N GLN A 3 -24.13 13.26 -36.67
CA GLN A 3 -24.99 12.29 -37.36
C GLN A 3 -24.86 12.32 -38.90
N PHE A 4 -24.50 13.45 -39.49
CA PHE A 4 -24.41 13.65 -40.94
C PHE A 4 -23.06 14.21 -41.43
N ALA A 5 -22.10 14.41 -40.52
CA ALA A 5 -20.81 15.02 -40.83
C ALA A 5 -19.64 14.32 -40.16
N VAL A 6 -18.57 14.08 -40.92
CA VAL A 6 -17.32 13.47 -40.44
C VAL A 6 -16.22 14.51 -40.51
N VAL A 7 -15.52 14.73 -39.40
CA VAL A 7 -14.38 15.66 -39.36
C VAL A 7 -13.08 14.86 -39.43
N LYS A 8 -12.16 15.28 -40.29
CA LYS A 8 -10.82 14.69 -40.43
C LYS A 8 -9.76 15.77 -40.33
N LYS A 9 -8.63 15.45 -39.71
CA LYS A 9 -7.43 16.28 -39.77
C LYS A 9 -6.85 16.23 -41.19
N CYS A 10 -6.57 17.37 -41.79
CA CYS A 10 -5.94 17.46 -43.11
C CYS A 10 -4.71 18.39 -43.07
N ARG A 11 -3.89 18.30 -44.12
CA ARG A 11 -2.66 19.08 -44.28
C ARG A 11 -2.62 19.65 -45.69
N GLU A 12 -2.38 20.95 -45.80
CA GLU A 12 -2.08 21.59 -47.08
C GLU A 12 -0.68 21.16 -47.54
N LYS A 13 -0.57 20.60 -48.74
CA LYS A 13 0.68 20.00 -49.23
C LYS A 13 1.80 21.02 -49.45
N GLY A 14 1.46 22.23 -49.92
CA GLY A 14 2.45 23.25 -50.26
C GLY A 14 3.08 23.94 -49.04
N THR A 15 2.28 24.22 -48.02
CA THR A 15 2.71 24.96 -46.81
C THR A 15 3.00 24.05 -45.62
N GLY A 16 2.48 22.81 -45.63
CA GLY A 16 2.49 21.92 -44.47
C GLY A 16 1.50 22.31 -43.37
N GLN A 17 0.72 23.37 -43.54
CA GLN A 17 -0.25 23.84 -42.56
C GLN A 17 -1.38 22.83 -42.34
N GLN A 18 -1.83 22.69 -41.10
CA GLN A 18 -2.83 21.70 -40.70
C GLN A 18 -4.20 22.36 -40.50
N PHE A 19 -5.24 21.67 -40.96
CA PHE A 19 -6.63 22.13 -40.93
C PHE A 19 -7.56 20.99 -40.50
N ALA A 20 -8.83 21.32 -40.26
CA ALA A 20 -9.91 20.36 -40.07
C ALA A 20 -10.84 20.34 -41.28
N ALA A 21 -10.98 19.19 -41.94
CA ALA A 21 -11.93 18.99 -43.04
C ALA A 21 -13.23 18.37 -42.51
N LYS A 22 -14.33 19.14 -42.50
CA LYS A 22 -15.69 18.69 -42.15
C LYS A 22 -16.41 18.24 -43.43
N PHE A 23 -16.58 16.92 -43.59
CA PHE A 23 -17.30 16.30 -44.71
C PHE A 23 -18.79 16.20 -44.36
N ILE A 24 -19.64 16.94 -45.06
CA ILE A 24 -21.09 16.98 -44.86
C ILE A 24 -21.79 16.25 -46.02
N LYS A 25 -22.56 15.20 -45.72
CA LYS A 25 -23.26 14.41 -46.73
C LYS A 25 -24.48 15.16 -47.27
N LYS A 26 -24.54 15.35 -48.59
CA LYS A 26 -25.70 15.94 -49.26
C LYS A 26 -26.90 15.00 -49.24
N ARG A 27 -28.08 15.55 -48.96
CA ARG A 27 -29.36 14.84 -49.08
C ARG A 27 -29.65 14.57 -50.56
N ARG A 28 -29.84 13.30 -50.94
CA ARG A 28 -30.01 12.87 -52.35
C ARG A 28 -31.43 13.09 -52.90
N THR A 29 -32.46 13.08 -52.05
CA THR A 29 -33.87 13.29 -52.43
C THR A 29 -34.62 14.03 -51.32
N LYS A 30 -35.64 14.84 -51.66
CA LYS A 30 -36.43 15.59 -50.65
C LYS A 30 -37.12 14.69 -49.61
N SER A 31 -37.39 13.42 -49.95
CA SER A 31 -37.98 12.41 -49.06
C SER A 31 -36.97 11.64 -48.20
N SER A 32 -35.67 11.75 -48.46
CA SER A 32 -34.63 11.03 -47.71
C SER A 32 -34.36 11.69 -46.35
N ARG A 33 -34.44 10.89 -45.27
CA ARG A 33 -33.98 11.28 -43.93
C ARG A 33 -32.45 11.23 -43.74
N ARG A 34 -31.69 10.80 -44.77
CA ARG A 34 -30.23 10.70 -44.74
C ARG A 34 -29.58 11.86 -45.52
N GLY A 35 -28.73 12.62 -44.83
CA GLY A 35 -28.00 13.77 -45.37
C GLY A 35 -28.66 15.11 -45.04
N VAL A 36 -27.88 16.18 -45.11
CA VAL A 36 -28.29 17.56 -44.85
C VAL A 36 -28.80 18.20 -46.15
N SER A 37 -29.82 19.06 -46.08
CA SER A 37 -30.34 19.76 -47.26
C SER A 37 -29.25 20.68 -47.82
N ARG A 38 -29.28 20.94 -49.14
CA ARG A 38 -28.26 21.79 -49.76
C ARG A 38 -28.38 23.22 -49.23
N GLU A 39 -29.61 23.67 -49.02
CA GLU A 39 -29.97 24.97 -48.50
C GLU A 39 -29.40 25.20 -47.08
N ASP A 40 -29.43 24.17 -46.23
CA ASP A 40 -28.84 24.24 -44.89
C ASP A 40 -27.31 24.36 -44.92
N ILE A 41 -26.65 23.62 -45.82
CA ILE A 41 -25.19 23.65 -45.98
C ILE A 41 -24.74 25.01 -46.51
N GLU A 42 -25.44 25.55 -47.51
CA GLU A 42 -25.15 26.86 -48.09
C GLU A 42 -25.30 27.98 -47.07
N ARG A 43 -26.29 27.88 -46.18
CA ARG A 43 -26.46 28.82 -45.06
C ARG A 43 -25.28 28.78 -44.09
N GLU A 44 -24.90 27.59 -43.63
CA GLU A 44 -23.75 27.42 -42.73
C GLU A 44 -22.48 28.00 -43.37
N VAL A 45 -22.25 27.75 -44.66
CA VAL A 45 -21.12 28.30 -45.42
C VAL A 45 -21.20 29.82 -45.53
N SER A 46 -22.36 30.39 -45.83
CA SER A 46 -22.54 31.84 -45.98
C SER A 46 -22.24 32.57 -44.68
N ILE A 47 -22.76 32.05 -43.56
CA ILE A 47 -22.51 32.58 -42.22
C ILE A 47 -21.02 32.51 -41.88
N LEU A 48 -20.39 31.34 -42.06
CA LEU A 48 -18.97 31.15 -41.74
C LEU A 48 -18.03 32.00 -42.60
N LYS A 49 -18.43 32.41 -43.82
CA LYS A 49 -17.65 33.34 -44.66
C LYS A 49 -17.65 34.77 -44.14
N GLU A 50 -18.70 35.20 -43.46
CA GLU A 50 -18.84 36.56 -42.91
C GLU A 50 -18.15 36.72 -41.54
N ILE A 51 -17.83 35.61 -40.88
CA ILE A 51 -17.32 35.57 -39.50
C ILE A 51 -15.80 35.49 -39.48
N ARG A 52 -15.18 36.40 -38.72
CA ARG A 52 -13.76 36.33 -38.37
C ARG A 52 -13.52 36.89 -36.97
N HIS A 53 -13.45 35.99 -35.99
CA HIS A 53 -13.22 36.36 -34.59
C HIS A 53 -12.32 35.33 -33.90
N PRO A 54 -11.41 35.73 -33.00
CA PRO A 54 -10.49 34.79 -32.41
C PRO A 54 -11.12 33.78 -31.44
N ASN A 55 -12.36 33.99 -31.00
CA ASN A 55 -13.13 33.01 -30.19
C ASN A 55 -14.20 32.25 -31.00
N VAL A 56 -14.22 32.38 -32.33
CA VAL A 56 -15.15 31.67 -33.22
C VAL A 56 -14.38 30.90 -34.27
N ILE A 57 -14.89 29.73 -34.69
CA ILE A 57 -14.25 28.91 -35.70
C ILE A 57 -14.15 29.65 -37.04
N MET A 58 -12.98 29.53 -37.69
CA MET A 58 -12.70 30.17 -38.98
C MET A 58 -12.82 29.17 -40.13
N LEU A 59 -13.52 29.58 -41.19
CA LEU A 59 -13.56 28.86 -42.46
C LEU A 59 -12.45 29.36 -43.38
N HIS A 60 -11.67 28.42 -43.92
CA HIS A 60 -10.59 28.71 -44.87
C HIS A 60 -11.04 28.49 -46.32
N ASP A 61 -11.70 27.37 -46.59
CA ASP A 61 -12.05 26.99 -47.96
C ASP A 61 -13.23 26.00 -48.00
N VAL A 62 -13.88 25.87 -49.15
CA VAL A 62 -15.03 24.99 -49.37
C VAL A 62 -14.87 24.22 -50.67
N TYR A 63 -14.97 22.90 -50.59
CA TYR A 63 -14.94 22.01 -51.74
C TYR A 63 -16.26 21.25 -51.86
N GLU A 64 -16.72 20.99 -53.08
CA GLU A 64 -17.91 20.21 -53.32
C GLU A 64 -17.60 19.05 -54.28
N ASN A 65 -18.11 17.86 -53.97
CA ASN A 65 -18.14 16.73 -54.90
C ASN A 65 -19.59 16.22 -55.07
N LYS A 66 -19.79 15.11 -55.79
CA LYS A 66 -21.15 14.59 -56.06
C LYS A 66 -21.93 14.22 -54.79
N THR A 67 -21.27 13.78 -53.73
CA THR A 67 -21.90 13.22 -52.52
C THR A 67 -21.80 14.10 -51.29
N ASP A 68 -20.77 14.94 -51.20
CA ASP A 68 -20.39 15.66 -49.99
C ASP A 68 -20.00 17.11 -50.31
N VAL A 69 -20.22 17.99 -49.32
CA VAL A 69 -19.59 19.31 -49.23
C VAL A 69 -18.54 19.24 -48.13
N ILE A 70 -17.34 19.76 -48.39
CA ILE A 70 -16.18 19.67 -47.50
C ILE A 70 -15.80 21.08 -47.08
N LEU A 71 -15.96 21.39 -45.80
CA LEU A 71 -15.51 22.65 -45.22
C LEU A 71 -14.09 22.47 -44.66
N ILE A 72 -13.16 23.30 -45.11
CA ILE A 72 -11.83 23.39 -44.54
C ILE A 72 -11.86 24.47 -43.47
N LEU A 73 -11.85 24.04 -42.21
CA LEU A 73 -11.92 24.87 -41.02
C LEU A 73 -10.55 24.94 -40.35
N GLU A 74 -10.34 25.95 -39.51
CA GLU A 74 -9.19 25.99 -38.62
C GLU A 74 -9.13 24.72 -37.74
N LEU A 75 -7.92 24.23 -37.46
CA LEU A 75 -7.74 23.05 -36.63
C LEU A 75 -7.80 23.43 -35.14
N VAL A 76 -8.87 23.01 -34.46
CA VAL A 76 -9.07 23.18 -33.01
C VAL A 76 -8.75 21.85 -32.32
N ALA A 77 -7.56 21.74 -31.72
CA ALA A 77 -7.00 20.44 -31.27
C ALA A 77 -6.94 20.24 -29.75
N GLY A 78 -7.30 21.25 -28.95
CA GLY A 78 -7.24 21.20 -27.48
C GLY A 78 -8.35 20.40 -26.80
N GLY A 79 -9.33 19.85 -27.54
CA GLY A 79 -10.45 19.10 -26.97
C GLY A 79 -11.61 19.97 -26.48
N GLU A 80 -12.60 19.37 -25.82
CA GLU A 80 -13.76 20.09 -25.27
C GLU A 80 -13.40 20.83 -23.97
N LEU A 81 -13.93 22.06 -23.78
CA LEU A 81 -13.65 22.87 -22.60
C LEU A 81 -14.03 22.16 -21.30
N PHE A 82 -15.23 21.57 -21.24
CA PHE A 82 -15.75 20.95 -20.01
C PHE A 82 -14.98 19.69 -19.62
N ASP A 83 -14.41 18.98 -20.60
CA ASP A 83 -13.55 17.83 -20.33
C ASP A 83 -12.20 18.29 -19.74
N PHE A 84 -11.60 19.34 -20.29
CA PHE A 84 -10.38 19.94 -19.74
C PHE A 84 -10.58 20.46 -18.31
N LEU A 85 -11.71 21.11 -18.02
CA LEU A 85 -12.00 21.61 -16.68
C LEU A 85 -12.21 20.48 -15.67
N ALA A 86 -12.74 19.33 -16.10
CA ALA A 86 -12.95 18.17 -15.24
C ALA A 86 -11.65 17.45 -14.86
N GLU A 87 -10.56 17.66 -15.61
CA GLU A 87 -9.22 17.14 -15.27
C GLU A 87 -8.56 17.94 -14.14
N LYS A 88 -9.04 19.15 -13.82
CA LYS A 88 -8.47 19.97 -12.74
C LYS A 88 -8.83 19.45 -11.35
N GLU A 89 -7.94 19.69 -10.39
CA GLU A 89 -8.19 19.40 -8.96
C GLU A 89 -9.14 20.40 -8.34
N SER A 90 -9.02 21.68 -8.71
CA SER A 90 -9.90 22.76 -8.29
C SER A 90 -10.17 23.73 -9.44
N LEU A 91 -11.30 24.41 -9.39
CA LEU A 91 -11.67 25.48 -10.31
C LEU A 91 -12.25 26.63 -9.49
N THR A 92 -11.69 27.82 -9.64
CA THR A 92 -12.20 29.03 -8.99
C THR A 92 -13.26 29.72 -9.85
N GLU A 93 -14.12 30.55 -9.24
CA GLU A 93 -15.02 31.41 -10.03
C GLU A 93 -14.24 32.39 -10.92
N GLU A 94 -13.05 32.85 -10.50
CA GLU A 94 -12.21 33.69 -11.34
C GLU A 94 -11.84 32.99 -12.66
N GLU A 95 -11.32 31.77 -12.59
CA GLU A 95 -11.00 30.98 -13.79
C GLU A 95 -12.26 30.66 -14.62
N ALA A 96 -13.38 30.33 -13.98
CA ALA A 96 -14.64 30.08 -14.68
C ALA A 96 -15.09 31.32 -15.47
N THR A 97 -14.99 32.51 -14.89
CA THR A 97 -15.32 33.76 -15.58
C THR A 97 -14.34 34.10 -16.70
N GLU A 98 -13.07 33.69 -16.64
CA GLU A 98 -12.13 33.89 -17.75
C GLU A 98 -12.58 33.14 -19.01
N PHE A 99 -13.02 31.88 -18.87
CA PHE A 99 -13.56 31.10 -19.99
C PHE A 99 -14.92 31.65 -20.45
N LEU A 100 -15.80 31.99 -19.51
CA LEU A 100 -17.11 32.54 -19.84
C LEU A 100 -17.00 33.88 -20.56
N LYS A 101 -16.05 34.74 -20.18
CA LYS A 101 -15.78 36.00 -20.89
C LYS A 101 -15.36 35.78 -22.33
N GLN A 102 -14.59 34.72 -22.63
CA GLN A 102 -14.26 34.38 -24.01
C GLN A 102 -15.49 33.93 -24.81
N ILE A 103 -16.42 33.18 -24.19
CA ILE A 103 -17.71 32.82 -24.81
C ILE A 103 -18.53 34.09 -25.08
N LEU A 104 -18.68 34.96 -24.07
CA LEU A 104 -19.41 36.22 -24.20
C LEU A 104 -18.84 37.10 -25.32
N ASN A 105 -17.52 37.27 -25.41
CA ASN A 105 -16.90 38.04 -26.50
C ASN A 105 -17.18 37.42 -27.88
N GLY A 106 -17.17 36.08 -27.99
CA GLY A 106 -17.53 35.39 -29.23
C GLY A 106 -18.98 35.63 -29.63
N VAL A 107 -19.90 35.57 -28.67
CA VAL A 107 -21.34 35.79 -28.88
C VAL A 107 -21.65 37.26 -29.15
N GLU A 108 -20.98 38.20 -28.48
CA GLU A 108 -21.09 39.65 -28.75
C GLU A 108 -20.75 39.95 -30.21
N TYR A 109 -19.66 39.35 -30.71
CA TYR A 109 -19.29 39.49 -32.11
C TYR A 109 -20.38 38.95 -33.06
N LEU A 110 -20.93 37.75 -32.79
CA LEU A 110 -22.01 37.18 -33.60
C LEU A 110 -23.27 38.05 -33.57
N HIS A 111 -23.68 38.52 -32.39
CA HIS A 111 -24.84 39.38 -32.19
C HIS A 111 -24.66 40.74 -32.87
N SER A 112 -23.44 41.28 -32.93
CA SER A 112 -23.14 42.51 -33.68
C SER A 112 -23.39 42.38 -35.19
N LEU A 113 -23.29 41.16 -35.72
CA LEU A 113 -23.60 40.80 -37.12
C LEU A 113 -25.05 40.34 -37.32
N GLN A 114 -25.87 40.40 -36.26
CA GLN A 114 -27.24 39.85 -36.23
C GLN A 114 -27.29 38.34 -36.48
N ILE A 115 -26.29 37.60 -35.99
CA ILE A 115 -26.22 36.14 -36.13
C ILE A 115 -26.52 35.49 -34.78
N ALA A 116 -27.53 34.61 -34.73
CA ALA A 116 -27.81 33.72 -33.62
C ALA A 116 -27.20 32.34 -33.88
N HIS A 117 -26.56 31.74 -32.87
CA HIS A 117 -25.93 30.42 -32.98
C HIS A 117 -26.93 29.28 -32.83
N PHE A 118 -27.91 29.41 -31.92
CA PHE A 118 -28.99 28.45 -31.60
C PHE A 118 -28.60 27.06 -31.09
N ASP A 119 -27.32 26.70 -31.12
CA ASP A 119 -26.81 25.43 -30.55
C ASP A 119 -25.64 25.64 -29.59
N LEU A 120 -25.69 26.70 -28.76
CA LEU A 120 -24.66 26.90 -27.73
C LEU A 120 -24.83 25.86 -26.61
N LYS A 121 -23.81 25.02 -26.44
CA LYS A 121 -23.75 23.97 -25.43
C LYS A 121 -22.30 23.54 -25.18
N PRO A 122 -22.01 22.82 -24.08
CA PRO A 122 -20.67 22.36 -23.76
C PRO A 122 -19.91 21.67 -24.90
N GLU A 123 -20.58 20.85 -25.71
CA GLU A 123 -19.96 20.13 -26.85
C GLU A 123 -19.45 21.05 -27.95
N ASN A 124 -20.01 22.26 -28.06
CA ASN A 124 -19.72 23.21 -29.12
C ASN A 124 -18.72 24.30 -28.68
N ILE A 125 -18.05 24.09 -27.53
CA ILE A 125 -17.01 24.98 -27.01
C ILE A 125 -15.72 24.16 -26.85
N MET A 126 -14.78 24.38 -27.75
CA MET A 126 -13.51 23.64 -27.79
C MET A 126 -12.31 24.53 -27.47
N LEU A 127 -11.23 23.93 -26.98
CA LEU A 127 -9.95 24.58 -26.76
C LEU A 127 -9.11 24.53 -28.04
N LEU A 128 -8.51 25.67 -28.41
CA LEU A 128 -7.58 25.75 -29.54
C LEU A 128 -6.33 24.90 -29.29
N ASP A 129 -5.70 25.12 -28.14
CA ASP A 129 -4.59 24.35 -27.58
C ASP A 129 -4.79 24.25 -26.06
N ARG A 130 -4.59 23.05 -25.51
CA ARG A 130 -4.75 22.75 -24.08
C ARG A 130 -3.44 22.82 -23.30
N ASN A 131 -2.29 22.78 -23.97
CA ASN A 131 -0.97 22.69 -23.34
C ASN A 131 -0.36 24.07 -23.04
N VAL A 132 -1.17 25.13 -23.09
CA VAL A 132 -0.74 26.51 -22.87
C VAL A 132 -1.30 27.04 -21.53
N PRO A 133 -0.58 27.92 -20.81
CA PRO A 133 -1.01 28.41 -19.48
C PRO A 133 -2.37 29.10 -19.47
N LYS A 134 -2.76 29.78 -20.56
CA LYS A 134 -4.06 30.43 -20.73
C LYS A 134 -4.75 29.92 -22.00
N PRO A 135 -5.47 28.78 -21.92
CA PRO A 135 -6.14 28.19 -23.07
C PRO A 135 -7.19 29.11 -23.67
N ARG A 136 -7.24 29.17 -25.01
CA ARG A 136 -8.24 29.93 -25.75
C ARG A 136 -9.36 29.02 -26.23
N ILE A 137 -10.60 29.45 -26.05
CA ILE A 137 -11.78 28.74 -26.56
C ILE A 137 -12.12 29.18 -27.99
N LYS A 138 -12.77 28.27 -28.71
CA LYS A 138 -13.43 28.47 -29.99
C LYS A 138 -14.87 27.96 -29.90
N ILE A 139 -15.83 28.80 -30.25
CA ILE A 139 -17.21 28.41 -30.51
C ILE A 139 -17.25 27.73 -31.87
N ILE A 140 -17.83 26.53 -31.93
CA ILE A 140 -17.85 25.67 -33.11
C ILE A 140 -19.28 25.21 -33.44
N ASP A 141 -19.43 24.62 -34.64
CA ASP A 141 -20.67 24.01 -35.16
C ASP A 141 -21.83 24.98 -35.43
N PHE A 142 -21.74 25.67 -36.56
CA PHE A 142 -22.71 26.67 -37.04
C PHE A 142 -23.86 26.07 -37.85
N GLY A 143 -24.08 24.74 -37.79
CA GLY A 143 -25.09 24.06 -38.61
C GLY A 143 -26.55 24.50 -38.33
N LEU A 144 -26.82 25.07 -37.15
CA LEU A 144 -28.12 25.64 -36.79
C LEU A 144 -28.12 27.18 -36.75
N ALA A 145 -27.00 27.83 -37.03
CA ALA A 145 -26.89 29.28 -36.95
C ALA A 145 -27.74 29.97 -38.03
N HIS A 146 -28.32 31.11 -37.68
CA HIS A 146 -29.15 31.92 -38.58
C HIS A 146 -28.87 33.40 -38.39
N LYS A 147 -29.01 34.17 -39.48
CA LYS A 147 -29.07 35.63 -39.43
C LYS A 147 -30.49 36.06 -39.08
N ILE A 148 -30.64 36.95 -38.11
CA ILE A 148 -31.93 37.45 -37.62
C ILE A 148 -32.30 38.70 -38.40
N ASP A 149 -33.41 38.64 -39.14
CA ASP A 149 -33.96 39.77 -39.87
C ASP A 149 -35.13 40.39 -39.08
N PHE A 150 -35.01 41.67 -38.72
CA PHE A 150 -36.08 42.42 -38.05
C PHE A 150 -37.23 42.70 -39.02
N GLY A 151 -38.11 41.71 -39.22
CA GLY A 151 -39.27 41.81 -40.10
C GLY A 151 -39.93 40.47 -40.44
N ASN A 152 -39.21 39.34 -40.26
CA ASN A 152 -39.74 38.00 -40.51
C ASN A 152 -39.72 37.17 -39.22
N GLU A 153 -40.87 36.64 -38.82
CA GLU A 153 -40.93 35.72 -37.66
C GLU A 153 -40.32 34.36 -38.01
N PHE A 154 -39.14 34.08 -37.47
CA PHE A 154 -38.52 32.76 -37.57
C PHE A 154 -38.99 31.88 -36.40
N LYS A 155 -39.70 30.79 -36.70
CA LYS A 155 -40.21 29.81 -35.72
C LYS A 155 -39.84 28.40 -36.15
N ASN A 156 -39.08 27.69 -35.33
CA ASN A 156 -38.67 26.32 -35.63
C ASN A 156 -38.20 25.61 -34.35
N ILE A 157 -38.32 24.27 -34.30
CA ILE A 157 -37.94 23.47 -33.13
C ILE A 157 -36.66 22.70 -33.47
N PHE A 158 -35.54 23.16 -32.92
CA PHE A 158 -34.22 22.53 -33.09
C PHE A 158 -33.39 22.68 -31.80
N GLY A 159 -32.25 21.98 -31.72
CA GLY A 159 -31.33 22.02 -30.58
C GLY A 159 -31.51 20.86 -29.57
N THR A 160 -30.61 20.82 -28.58
CA THR A 160 -30.62 19.82 -27.51
C THR A 160 -31.61 20.23 -26.41
N PRO A 161 -32.61 19.40 -26.02
CA PRO A 161 -33.74 19.80 -25.19
C PRO A 161 -33.44 20.56 -23.88
N GLU A 162 -32.30 20.28 -23.23
CA GLU A 162 -31.94 20.89 -21.95
C GLU A 162 -31.26 22.27 -22.07
N PHE A 163 -30.77 22.63 -23.28
CA PHE A 163 -30.11 23.92 -23.56
C PHE A 163 -30.99 24.90 -24.34
N VAL A 164 -32.13 24.41 -24.83
CA VAL A 164 -33.05 25.14 -25.68
C VAL A 164 -33.86 26.13 -24.84
N ALA A 165 -34.05 27.35 -25.35
CA ALA A 165 -34.80 28.41 -24.69
C ALA A 165 -36.32 28.15 -24.68
N PRO A 166 -37.08 28.68 -23.70
CA PRO A 166 -38.53 28.47 -23.61
C PRO A 166 -39.29 28.86 -24.88
N GLU A 167 -38.87 29.94 -25.55
CA GLU A 167 -39.47 30.40 -26.80
C GLU A 167 -39.35 29.37 -27.95
N ILE A 168 -38.28 28.58 -28.00
CA ILE A 168 -38.11 27.50 -28.99
C ILE A 168 -39.05 26.32 -28.66
N VAL A 169 -39.22 26.01 -27.37
CA VAL A 169 -40.12 24.94 -26.91
C VAL A 169 -41.58 25.32 -27.14
N ASN A 170 -41.93 26.59 -26.91
CA ASN A 170 -43.29 27.12 -27.04
C ASN A 170 -43.64 27.56 -28.48
N TYR A 171 -42.70 27.44 -29.43
CA TYR A 171 -42.88 27.85 -30.82
C TYR A 171 -43.16 29.37 -30.99
N GLU A 172 -42.47 30.19 -30.20
CA GLU A 172 -42.50 31.65 -30.24
C GLU A 172 -41.42 32.19 -31.21
N PRO A 173 -41.50 33.48 -31.63
CA PRO A 173 -40.48 34.07 -32.50
C PRO A 173 -39.07 34.02 -31.88
N LEU A 174 -38.10 33.54 -32.66
CA LEU A 174 -36.73 33.35 -32.21
C LEU A 174 -35.88 34.59 -32.48
N GLY A 175 -35.06 34.97 -31.49
CA GLY A 175 -34.13 36.10 -31.56
C GLY A 175 -32.75 35.77 -30.99
N LEU A 176 -31.89 36.79 -30.91
CA LEU A 176 -30.53 36.68 -30.34
C LEU A 176 -30.56 36.27 -28.86
N GLU A 177 -31.66 36.56 -28.17
CA GLU A 177 -31.90 36.29 -26.75
C GLU A 177 -31.88 34.78 -26.43
N ALA A 178 -32.16 33.92 -27.41
CA ALA A 178 -32.11 32.46 -27.23
C ALA A 178 -30.68 31.96 -26.94
N ASP A 179 -29.66 32.60 -27.50
CA ASP A 179 -28.27 32.30 -27.17
C ASP A 179 -27.93 32.70 -25.73
N MET A 180 -28.52 33.80 -25.23
CA MET A 180 -28.32 34.26 -23.85
C MET A 180 -28.89 33.27 -22.83
N TRP A 181 -30.02 32.61 -23.14
CA TRP A 181 -30.52 31.49 -22.33
C TRP A 181 -29.51 30.34 -22.26
N SER A 182 -28.98 29.94 -23.41
CA SER A 182 -27.99 28.86 -23.50
C SER A 182 -26.73 29.18 -22.67
N ILE A 183 -26.28 30.44 -22.66
CA ILE A 183 -25.18 30.92 -21.82
C ILE A 183 -25.53 30.80 -20.33
N GLY A 184 -26.78 31.08 -19.94
CA GLY A 184 -27.26 30.87 -18.57
C GLY A 184 -27.16 29.41 -18.14
N VAL A 185 -27.60 28.49 -19.00
CA VAL A 185 -27.49 27.04 -18.76
C VAL A 185 -26.03 26.58 -18.67
N ILE A 186 -25.18 27.02 -19.60
CA ILE A 186 -23.73 26.72 -19.60
C ILE A 186 -23.08 27.23 -18.30
N THR A 187 -23.44 28.43 -17.85
CA THR A 187 -22.92 29.03 -16.62
C THR A 187 -23.36 28.27 -15.38
N TYR A 188 -24.63 27.86 -15.32
CA TYR A 188 -25.13 27.02 -14.24
C TYR A 188 -24.35 25.71 -14.14
N ILE A 189 -24.14 25.01 -15.26
CA ILE A 189 -23.37 23.76 -15.30
C ILE A 189 -21.91 24.00 -14.92
N LEU A 190 -21.31 25.09 -15.39
CA LEU A 190 -19.91 25.44 -15.10
C LEU A 190 -19.65 25.60 -13.60
N LEU A 191 -20.63 26.07 -12.84
CA LEU A 191 -20.49 26.34 -11.40
C LEU A 191 -21.02 25.24 -10.48
N SER A 192 -21.91 24.37 -10.97
CA SER A 192 -22.55 23.32 -10.16
C SER A 192 -22.18 21.90 -10.56
N GLY A 193 -21.77 21.69 -11.81
CA GLY A 193 -21.73 20.36 -12.40
C GLY A 193 -23.11 19.72 -12.54
N ALA A 194 -24.20 20.48 -12.58
CA ALA A 194 -25.55 19.96 -12.80
C ALA A 194 -26.26 20.73 -13.91
N SER A 195 -27.18 20.07 -14.63
CA SER A 195 -28.02 20.72 -15.64
C SER A 195 -29.29 21.25 -14.95
N PRO A 196 -29.66 22.54 -15.10
CA PRO A 196 -30.74 23.17 -14.33
C PRO A 196 -32.13 22.64 -14.66
N PHE A 197 -32.35 22.08 -15.86
CA PHE A 197 -33.68 21.67 -16.33
C PHE A 197 -33.79 20.19 -16.71
N LEU A 198 -32.73 19.40 -16.49
CA LEU A 198 -32.69 18.01 -16.92
C LEU A 198 -33.64 17.16 -16.05
N GLY A 199 -34.75 16.70 -16.66
CA GLY A 199 -35.68 15.74 -16.05
C GLY A 199 -35.36 14.28 -16.42
N GLU A 200 -36.04 13.33 -15.79
CA GLU A 200 -35.92 11.90 -16.09
C GLU A 200 -36.37 11.57 -17.52
N THR A 201 -37.31 12.35 -18.06
CA THR A 201 -37.79 12.21 -19.44
C THR A 201 -37.54 13.46 -20.29
N LYS A 202 -37.55 13.31 -21.63
CA LYS A 202 -37.48 14.45 -22.56
C LYS A 202 -38.68 15.39 -22.38
N GLN A 203 -39.87 14.85 -22.08
CA GLN A 203 -41.08 15.65 -21.84
C GLN A 203 -40.96 16.47 -20.56
N GLU A 204 -40.47 15.86 -19.49
CA GLU A 204 -40.21 16.54 -18.22
C GLU A 204 -39.12 17.61 -18.36
N THR A 205 -38.05 17.32 -19.09
CA THR A 205 -37.00 18.32 -19.39
C THR A 205 -37.59 19.53 -20.10
N LEU A 206 -38.43 19.31 -21.13
CA LEU A 206 -39.09 20.40 -21.86
C LEU A 206 -40.12 21.14 -20.98
N ALA A 207 -40.80 20.44 -20.07
CA ALA A 207 -41.71 21.04 -19.12
C ALA A 207 -40.98 21.94 -18.12
N ASN A 208 -39.83 21.49 -17.58
CA ASN A 208 -38.98 22.30 -16.70
C ASN A 208 -38.45 23.54 -17.41
N VAL A 209 -38.02 23.42 -18.67
CA VAL A 209 -37.61 24.56 -19.49
C VAL A 209 -38.77 25.54 -19.69
N SER A 210 -39.95 25.06 -20.11
CA SER A 210 -41.12 25.93 -20.36
C SER A 210 -41.63 26.62 -19.09
N ALA A 211 -41.50 25.96 -17.94
CA ALA A 211 -41.83 26.50 -16.62
C ALA A 211 -40.72 27.36 -16.01
N VAL A 212 -39.50 27.32 -16.55
CA VAL A 212 -38.29 27.88 -15.93
C VAL A 212 -38.12 27.37 -14.50
N ASN A 213 -38.31 26.07 -14.32
CA ASN A 213 -38.27 25.40 -13.03
C ASN A 213 -36.84 24.94 -12.72
N TYR A 214 -36.11 25.74 -11.94
CA TYR A 214 -34.78 25.41 -11.42
C TYR A 214 -34.54 26.10 -10.07
N GLU A 215 -33.67 25.53 -9.23
CA GLU A 215 -33.33 26.08 -7.92
C GLU A 215 -31.81 26.06 -7.68
N PHE A 216 -31.31 26.91 -6.77
CA PHE A 216 -29.91 26.89 -6.34
C PHE A 216 -29.77 26.03 -5.09
N GLU A 217 -29.78 24.71 -5.26
CA GLU A 217 -29.69 23.79 -4.11
C GLU A 217 -28.36 23.99 -3.36
N GLU A 218 -28.42 24.00 -2.03
CA GLU A 218 -27.24 24.23 -1.17
C GLU A 218 -26.13 23.20 -1.41
N GLU A 219 -26.51 21.97 -1.76
CA GLU A 219 -25.57 20.88 -2.07
C GLU A 219 -24.67 21.18 -3.28
N PHE A 220 -25.09 22.07 -4.19
CA PHE A 220 -24.32 22.48 -5.36
C PHE A 220 -23.74 23.89 -5.23
N PHE A 221 -24.42 24.79 -4.53
CA PHE A 221 -24.14 26.22 -4.56
C PHE A 221 -23.79 26.82 -3.18
N SER A 222 -23.43 25.99 -2.19
CA SER A 222 -23.02 26.45 -0.85
C SER A 222 -21.78 27.36 -0.87
N SER A 223 -20.82 27.09 -1.76
CA SER A 223 -19.59 27.88 -1.92
C SER A 223 -19.64 28.90 -3.07
N THR A 224 -20.78 29.05 -3.75
CA THR A 224 -20.93 29.94 -4.91
C THR A 224 -21.39 31.33 -4.51
N SER A 225 -20.73 32.35 -5.07
CA SER A 225 -20.98 33.76 -4.77
C SER A 225 -22.40 34.21 -5.13
N ALA A 226 -22.92 35.19 -4.38
CA ALA A 226 -24.23 35.79 -4.68
C ALA A 226 -24.27 36.45 -6.07
N LEU A 227 -23.12 36.99 -6.52
CA LEU A 227 -22.99 37.62 -7.84
C LEU A 227 -23.10 36.60 -8.97
N ALA A 228 -22.54 35.40 -8.81
CA ALA A 228 -22.70 34.31 -9.77
C ALA A 228 -24.16 33.85 -9.88
N LYS A 229 -24.84 33.71 -8.74
CA LYS A 229 -26.27 33.36 -8.68
C LYS A 229 -27.13 34.44 -9.35
N ASP A 230 -26.83 35.72 -9.11
CA ASP A 230 -27.52 36.86 -9.76
C ASP A 230 -27.32 36.84 -11.28
N PHE A 231 -26.10 36.59 -11.76
CA PHE A 231 -25.81 36.48 -13.19
C PHE A 231 -26.67 35.41 -13.88
N ILE A 232 -26.75 34.21 -13.28
CA ILE A 232 -27.59 33.12 -13.79
C ILE A 232 -29.08 33.52 -13.79
N ARG A 233 -29.59 34.10 -12.70
CA ARG A 233 -31.01 34.53 -12.60
C ARG A 233 -31.43 35.50 -13.68
N ARG A 234 -30.53 36.41 -14.08
CA ARG A 234 -30.81 37.42 -15.11
C ARG A 234 -30.77 36.85 -16.54
N LEU A 235 -30.15 35.68 -16.75
CA LEU A 235 -30.12 34.96 -18.03
C LEU A 235 -31.24 33.92 -18.16
N LEU A 236 -31.58 33.22 -17.07
CA LEU A 236 -32.64 32.21 -17.06
C LEU A 236 -34.02 32.85 -16.80
N VAL A 237 -34.40 33.77 -17.67
CA VAL A 237 -35.69 34.49 -17.64
C VAL A 237 -36.58 34.02 -18.78
N LYS A 238 -37.85 33.71 -18.47
CA LYS A 238 -38.83 33.22 -19.44
C LYS A 238 -39.09 34.21 -20.58
N ASP A 239 -39.35 35.46 -20.24
CA ASP A 239 -39.61 36.54 -21.20
C ASP A 239 -38.30 37.01 -21.86
N PRO A 240 -38.11 36.79 -23.17
CA PRO A 240 -36.87 37.18 -23.85
C PRO A 240 -36.56 38.68 -23.73
N LYS A 241 -37.59 39.55 -23.66
CA LYS A 241 -37.40 41.01 -23.57
C LYS A 241 -36.85 41.47 -22.22
N LYS A 242 -37.02 40.65 -21.18
CA LYS A 242 -36.52 40.91 -19.81
C LYS A 242 -35.20 40.19 -19.55
N ARG A 243 -34.75 39.33 -20.47
CA ARG A 243 -33.52 38.56 -20.36
C ARG A 243 -32.33 39.50 -20.56
N MET A 244 -31.29 39.31 -19.75
CA MET A 244 -30.08 40.12 -19.82
C MET A 244 -29.43 40.01 -21.20
N THR A 245 -29.09 41.17 -21.78
CA THR A 245 -28.44 41.25 -23.10
C THR A 245 -26.96 40.88 -23.02
N ILE A 246 -26.31 40.72 -24.17
CA ILE A 246 -24.88 40.41 -24.23
C ILE A 246 -24.01 41.55 -23.67
N GLN A 247 -24.40 42.81 -23.91
CA GLN A 247 -23.73 44.01 -23.37
C GLN A 247 -23.88 44.10 -21.86
N ASP A 248 -25.09 43.85 -21.35
CA ASP A 248 -25.34 43.82 -19.91
C ASP A 248 -24.54 42.70 -19.22
N SER A 249 -24.43 41.54 -19.88
CA SER A 249 -23.67 40.39 -19.37
C SER A 249 -22.18 40.71 -19.24
N LEU A 250 -21.58 41.39 -20.22
CA LEU A 250 -20.17 41.82 -20.20
C LEU A 250 -19.88 42.88 -19.13
N LEU A 251 -20.88 43.69 -18.75
CA LEU A 251 -20.80 44.71 -17.72
C LEU A 251 -21.21 44.22 -16.32
N HIS A 252 -21.71 42.99 -16.21
CA HIS A 252 -22.19 42.44 -14.95
C HIS A 252 -21.05 42.35 -13.91
N PRO A 253 -21.28 42.73 -12.64
CA PRO A 253 -20.23 42.72 -11.60
C PRO A 253 -19.51 41.39 -11.41
N TRP A 254 -20.20 40.28 -11.70
CA TRP A 254 -19.57 38.95 -11.68
C TRP A 254 -18.56 38.74 -12.81
N ILE A 255 -18.75 39.34 -13.99
CA ILE A 255 -17.81 39.24 -15.12
C ILE A 255 -16.75 40.36 -15.05
N LYS A 256 -17.18 41.59 -14.73
CA LYS A 256 -16.35 42.79 -14.60
C LYS A 256 -16.57 43.42 -13.21
N PRO A 257 -15.79 43.01 -12.19
CA PRO A 257 -15.91 43.52 -10.83
C PRO A 257 -15.77 45.04 -10.79
N LYS A 258 -16.60 45.71 -9.99
CA LYS A 258 -16.60 47.18 -9.85
C LYS A 258 -15.70 47.67 -8.73
N ASP A 259 -15.34 46.80 -7.79
CA ASP A 259 -14.49 47.10 -6.64
C ASP A 259 -13.62 45.89 -6.24
N SER A 260 -12.66 46.13 -5.35
CA SER A 260 -11.71 45.12 -4.86
C SER A 260 -12.38 44.02 -4.03
N GLN A 261 -13.50 44.30 -3.36
CA GLN A 261 -14.21 43.33 -2.53
C GLN A 261 -14.91 42.27 -3.38
N GLN A 262 -15.54 42.71 -4.48
CA GLN A 262 -16.15 41.82 -5.49
C GLN A 262 -15.08 40.96 -6.18
N ALA A 263 -13.91 41.53 -6.47
CA ALA A 263 -12.79 40.78 -7.04
C ALA A 263 -12.23 39.72 -6.07
N LEU A 264 -12.12 40.04 -4.78
CA LEU A 264 -11.68 39.10 -3.75
C LEU A 264 -12.70 37.99 -3.50
N SER A 265 -14.00 38.30 -3.50
CA SER A 265 -15.07 37.30 -3.35
C SER A 265 -15.02 36.23 -4.45
N ARG A 266 -14.75 36.63 -5.70
CA ARG A 266 -14.55 35.69 -6.82
C ARG A 266 -13.31 34.81 -6.66
N LYS A 267 -12.22 35.34 -6.10
CA LYS A 267 -10.97 34.58 -5.86
C LYS A 267 -11.12 33.54 -4.75
N ALA A 268 -11.93 33.84 -3.74
CA ALA A 268 -12.15 32.97 -2.60
C ALA A 268 -13.20 31.87 -2.85
N SER A 269 -14.04 32.01 -3.89
CA SER A 269 -15.14 31.08 -4.17
C SER A 269 -14.67 29.92 -5.06
N ALA A 270 -14.79 28.69 -4.56
CA ALA A 270 -14.41 27.47 -5.26
C ALA A 270 -15.64 26.74 -5.84
N VAL A 271 -15.50 26.24 -7.06
CA VAL A 271 -16.49 25.42 -7.76
C VAL A 271 -16.44 23.98 -7.22
N ASN A 272 -17.61 23.35 -7.07
CA ASN A 272 -17.71 21.95 -6.62
C ASN A 272 -17.19 20.98 -7.71
N MET A 273 -15.91 20.61 -7.62
CA MET A 273 -15.22 19.80 -8.63
C MET A 273 -15.62 18.31 -8.59
N GLU A 274 -16.02 17.77 -7.44
CA GLU A 274 -16.42 16.35 -7.32
C GLU A 274 -17.65 16.05 -8.18
N LYS A 275 -18.65 16.92 -8.12
CA LYS A 275 -19.87 16.79 -8.92
C LYS A 275 -19.68 17.21 -10.37
N PHE A 276 -18.84 18.20 -10.65
CA PHE A 276 -18.44 18.56 -12.01
C PHE A 276 -17.80 17.37 -12.76
N LYS A 277 -16.93 16.61 -12.07
CA LYS A 277 -16.37 15.34 -12.58
C LYS A 277 -17.44 14.28 -12.82
N LYS A 278 -18.40 14.11 -11.89
CA LYS A 278 -19.56 13.20 -12.06
C LYS A 278 -20.43 13.59 -13.26
N PHE A 279 -20.63 14.88 -13.55
CA PHE A 279 -21.38 15.34 -14.73
C PHE A 279 -20.66 15.05 -16.04
N ALA A 280 -19.35 15.33 -16.10
CA ALA A 280 -18.54 14.98 -17.26
C ALA A 280 -18.59 13.46 -17.53
N ALA A 281 -18.54 12.63 -16.48
CA ALA A 281 -18.68 11.18 -16.57
C ALA A 281 -20.09 10.75 -17.03
N ARG A 282 -21.17 11.29 -16.44
CA ARG A 282 -22.57 11.03 -16.83
C ARG A 282 -22.86 11.42 -18.29
N ARG A 283 -22.27 12.51 -18.77
CA ARG A 283 -22.39 12.98 -20.17
C ARG A 283 -21.77 11.97 -21.14
N LYS A 284 -20.56 11.49 -20.84
CA LYS A 284 -19.88 10.42 -21.60
C LYS A 284 -20.66 9.10 -21.55
N TRP A 285 -21.21 8.76 -20.40
CA TRP A 285 -22.06 7.59 -20.19
C TRP A 285 -23.30 7.57 -21.11
N LYS A 286 -24.05 8.67 -21.17
CA LYS A 286 -25.28 8.79 -21.97
C LYS A 286 -25.02 8.59 -23.46
N GLN A 287 -23.85 9.00 -23.96
CA GLN A 287 -23.42 8.77 -25.34
C GLN A 287 -23.08 7.29 -25.58
N SER A 288 -22.34 6.67 -24.66
CA SER A 288 -22.02 5.23 -24.71
C SER A 288 -23.29 4.37 -24.69
N VAL A 289 -24.24 4.65 -23.77
CA VAL A 289 -25.54 3.95 -23.65
C VAL A 289 -26.36 4.02 -24.95
N ARG A 290 -26.39 5.18 -25.61
CA ARG A 290 -27.07 5.32 -26.92
C ARG A 290 -26.41 4.46 -27.99
N LEU A 291 -25.07 4.35 -27.98
CA LEU A 291 -24.33 3.49 -28.89
C LEU A 291 -24.62 2.00 -28.62
N ILE A 292 -24.64 1.59 -27.35
CA ILE A 292 -25.00 0.21 -26.92
C ILE A 292 -26.40 -0.16 -27.43
N SER A 293 -27.38 0.72 -27.18
CA SER A 293 -28.77 0.54 -27.59
C SER A 293 -28.91 0.44 -29.12
N LEU A 294 -28.14 1.24 -29.87
CA LEU A 294 -28.11 1.19 -31.33
C LEU A 294 -27.52 -0.12 -31.85
N CYS A 295 -26.41 -0.60 -31.26
CA CYS A 295 -25.77 -1.86 -31.62
C CYS A 295 -26.71 -3.06 -31.36
N GLN A 296 -27.39 -3.10 -30.21
CA GLN A 296 -28.35 -4.14 -29.88
C GLN A 296 -29.53 -4.19 -30.89
N ARG A 297 -30.03 -3.02 -31.31
CA ARG A 297 -31.09 -2.90 -32.33
C ARG A 297 -30.62 -3.33 -33.71
N LEU A 298 -29.38 -3.03 -34.07
CA LEU A 298 -28.78 -3.44 -35.34
C LEU A 298 -28.49 -4.94 -35.40
N SER A 299 -28.01 -5.56 -34.32
CA SER A 299 -27.83 -7.03 -34.24
C SER A 299 -29.15 -7.77 -34.45
N ARG A 300 -30.27 -7.26 -33.92
CA ARG A 300 -31.62 -7.82 -34.19
C ARG A 300 -32.09 -7.58 -35.62
N SER A 301 -31.79 -6.43 -36.21
CA SER A 301 -32.11 -6.11 -37.61
C SER A 301 -31.36 -6.99 -38.61
N PHE A 302 -30.14 -7.43 -38.28
CA PHE A 302 -29.38 -8.39 -39.08
C PHE A 302 -29.97 -9.79 -38.97
N LEU A 303 -30.33 -10.23 -37.76
CA LEU A 303 -30.97 -11.54 -37.51
C LEU A 303 -32.36 -11.68 -38.14
N SER A 304 -33.10 -10.59 -38.32
CA SER A 304 -34.39 -10.60 -39.03
C SER A 304 -34.28 -10.76 -40.56
N ARG A 305 -33.10 -10.57 -41.15
CA ARG A 305 -32.89 -10.65 -42.61
C ARG A 305 -32.28 -11.97 -43.08
N SER A 306 -31.80 -12.81 -42.17
CA SER A 306 -31.28 -14.14 -42.45
C SER A 306 -32.18 -15.17 -41.77
N ASN A 307 -32.95 -15.92 -42.56
CA ASN A 307 -33.58 -17.18 -42.13
C ASN A 307 -32.48 -18.24 -41.90
N MET A 308 -31.67 -18.04 -40.88
CA MET A 308 -30.71 -19.00 -40.37
C MET A 308 -31.03 -19.21 -38.89
N SER A 309 -31.48 -20.42 -38.57
CA SER A 309 -31.57 -20.91 -37.21
C SER A 309 -30.18 -20.89 -36.60
N VAL A 310 -29.88 -19.90 -35.77
CA VAL A 310 -28.67 -19.93 -34.93
C VAL A 310 -29.04 -20.64 -33.64
N ALA A 311 -29.07 -21.96 -33.72
CA ALA A 311 -28.58 -22.75 -32.61
C ALA A 311 -27.08 -22.44 -32.50
N ARG A 312 -26.64 -21.96 -31.32
CA ARG A 312 -25.22 -21.92 -30.88
C ARG A 312 -24.22 -21.57 -32.00
N SER A 313 -24.08 -20.28 -32.33
CA SER A 313 -22.91 -19.83 -33.10
C SER A 313 -21.71 -19.68 -32.17
N ASP A 314 -20.88 -20.71 -32.23
CA ASP A 314 -19.59 -20.92 -31.60
C ASP A 314 -18.47 -20.16 -32.37
N ASP A 315 -18.64 -18.84 -32.53
CA ASP A 315 -17.71 -17.98 -33.28
C ASP A 315 -16.92 -17.05 -32.33
N THR A 316 -15.78 -17.57 -31.84
CA THR A 316 -14.51 -16.86 -31.51
C THR A 316 -14.55 -15.49 -30.80
N LEU A 317 -15.45 -15.31 -29.84
CA LEU A 317 -15.37 -14.25 -28.79
C LEU A 317 -15.57 -14.85 -27.39
N ASP A 318 -15.04 -16.04 -27.16
CA ASP A 318 -14.92 -16.60 -25.82
C ASP A 318 -13.90 -15.78 -25.03
N GLU A 319 -14.36 -14.83 -24.20
CA GLU A 319 -13.76 -14.41 -22.90
C GLU A 319 -14.29 -13.07 -22.33
N GLU A 320 -15.14 -12.32 -23.04
CA GLU A 320 -15.59 -11.00 -22.58
C GLU A 320 -17.07 -10.90 -22.17
N ASP A 321 -17.34 -10.17 -21.08
CA ASP A 321 -18.70 -9.76 -20.68
C ASP A 321 -19.42 -9.05 -21.84
N SER A 322 -20.71 -9.33 -22.03
CA SER A 322 -21.55 -8.56 -22.96
C SER A 322 -21.40 -7.07 -22.67
N PHE A 323 -21.31 -6.25 -23.72
CA PHE A 323 -21.18 -4.80 -23.57
C PHE A 323 -22.31 -4.18 -22.71
N VAL A 324 -23.51 -4.77 -22.76
CA VAL A 324 -24.63 -4.41 -21.87
C VAL A 324 -24.32 -4.77 -20.42
N MET A 325 -23.77 -5.96 -20.15
CA MET A 325 -23.39 -6.38 -18.80
C MET A 325 -22.28 -5.48 -18.24
N LYS A 326 -21.25 -5.15 -19.02
CA LYS A 326 -20.23 -4.18 -18.62
C LYS A 326 -20.86 -2.84 -18.24
N ALA A 327 -21.83 -2.36 -19.02
CA ALA A 327 -22.54 -1.13 -18.71
C ALA A 327 -23.41 -1.23 -17.44
N ILE A 328 -24.05 -2.37 -17.20
CA ILE A 328 -24.79 -2.58 -15.95
C ILE A 328 -23.82 -2.56 -14.75
N ILE A 329 -22.69 -3.28 -14.85
CA ILE A 329 -21.66 -3.32 -13.80
C ILE A 329 -21.12 -1.92 -13.50
N HIS A 330 -20.74 -1.15 -14.52
CA HIS A 330 -20.26 0.22 -14.32
C HIS A 330 -21.32 1.12 -13.68
N ALA A 331 -22.58 1.03 -14.13
CA ALA A 331 -23.64 1.82 -13.51
C ALA A 331 -23.84 1.46 -12.03
N ILE A 332 -23.75 0.18 -11.67
CA ILE A 332 -23.84 -0.29 -10.28
C ILE A 332 -22.66 0.22 -9.44
N ASN A 333 -21.42 0.05 -9.94
CA ASN A 333 -20.21 0.46 -9.24
C ASN A 333 -20.13 1.99 -9.03
N ASP A 334 -20.63 2.76 -10.00
CA ASP A 334 -20.62 4.23 -9.96
C ASP A 334 -21.86 4.83 -9.26
N ASP A 335 -22.74 4.00 -8.68
CA ASP A 335 -24.01 4.44 -8.08
C ASP A 335 -24.87 5.32 -9.03
N ASN A 336 -24.91 4.95 -10.31
CA ASN A 336 -25.64 5.67 -11.35
C ASN A 336 -27.05 5.11 -11.54
N VAL A 337 -27.90 5.23 -10.52
CA VAL A 337 -29.28 4.69 -10.52
C VAL A 337 -30.10 5.18 -11.73
N PRO A 338 -30.12 6.50 -12.08
CA PRO A 338 -30.86 6.97 -13.24
C PRO A 338 -30.31 6.41 -14.56
N GLY A 339 -28.98 6.27 -14.66
CA GLY A 339 -28.32 5.67 -15.81
C GLY A 339 -28.68 4.20 -16.00
N LEU A 340 -28.71 3.41 -14.92
CA LEU A 340 -29.15 2.02 -14.95
C LEU A 340 -30.64 1.91 -15.28
N GLN A 341 -31.48 2.75 -14.69
CA GLN A 341 -32.92 2.78 -14.95
C GLN A 341 -33.23 3.08 -16.41
N HIS A 342 -32.53 4.07 -16.99
CA HIS A 342 -32.66 4.39 -18.40
C HIS A 342 -32.14 3.25 -19.29
N LEU A 343 -31.00 2.64 -18.95
CA LEU A 343 -30.43 1.51 -19.71
C LEU A 343 -31.40 0.32 -19.74
N LEU A 344 -31.86 -0.14 -18.58
CA LEU A 344 -32.82 -1.25 -18.45
C LEU A 344 -34.19 -0.89 -19.03
N GLY A 345 -34.62 0.37 -18.93
CA GLY A 345 -35.83 0.87 -19.58
C GLY A 345 -35.75 0.82 -21.11
N SER A 346 -34.57 1.10 -21.68
CA SER A 346 -34.34 1.02 -23.13
C SER A 346 -34.15 -0.42 -23.64
N LEU A 347 -33.85 -1.36 -22.75
CA LEU A 347 -33.58 -2.76 -23.02
C LEU A 347 -34.69 -3.66 -22.47
N THR A 348 -35.91 -3.49 -22.94
CA THR A 348 -37.12 -4.17 -22.41
C THR A 348 -37.08 -5.70 -22.38
N ASN A 349 -36.22 -6.32 -23.20
CA ASN A 349 -36.10 -7.79 -23.29
C ASN A 349 -34.72 -8.29 -22.81
N TYR A 350 -33.98 -7.48 -22.04
CA TYR A 350 -32.74 -7.94 -21.43
C TYR A 350 -33.05 -8.73 -20.16
N ASP A 351 -32.50 -9.93 -20.04
CA ASP A 351 -32.64 -10.72 -18.82
C ASP A 351 -31.71 -10.17 -17.74
N VAL A 352 -32.30 -9.48 -16.77
CA VAL A 352 -31.59 -8.90 -15.61
C VAL A 352 -31.00 -9.96 -14.67
N ASN A 353 -31.29 -11.24 -14.87
CA ASN A 353 -30.69 -12.36 -14.14
C ASN A 353 -29.51 -12.98 -14.88
N GLN A 354 -29.21 -12.54 -16.12
CA GLN A 354 -28.05 -13.02 -16.85
C GLN A 354 -26.78 -12.71 -16.05
N PRO A 355 -25.91 -13.69 -15.75
CA PRO A 355 -24.67 -13.44 -15.03
C PRO A 355 -23.58 -12.85 -15.94
N ASN A 356 -22.60 -12.20 -15.32
CA ASN A 356 -21.35 -11.81 -15.97
C ASN A 356 -20.47 -13.05 -16.25
N LYS A 357 -19.29 -12.86 -16.84
CA LYS A 357 -18.30 -13.91 -17.17
C LYS A 357 -17.80 -14.68 -15.95
N HIS A 358 -17.85 -14.06 -14.78
CA HIS A 358 -17.51 -14.70 -13.49
C HIS A 358 -18.69 -15.49 -12.92
N GLY A 359 -19.85 -15.47 -13.60
CA GLY A 359 -21.05 -16.16 -13.16
C GLY A 359 -21.85 -15.38 -12.13
N THR A 360 -21.63 -14.07 -11.98
CA THR A 360 -22.29 -13.23 -10.97
C THR A 360 -23.40 -12.39 -11.63
N PRO A 361 -24.68 -12.58 -11.25
CA PRO A 361 -25.79 -11.72 -11.68
C PRO A 361 -25.68 -10.27 -11.16
N PRO A 362 -26.24 -9.28 -11.87
CA PRO A 362 -26.24 -7.86 -11.48
C PRO A 362 -26.70 -7.59 -10.05
N LEU A 363 -27.72 -8.33 -9.58
CA LEU A 363 -28.25 -8.18 -8.22
C LEU A 363 -27.18 -8.44 -7.14
N LEU A 364 -26.31 -9.43 -7.34
CA LEU A 364 -25.27 -9.80 -6.37
C LEU A 364 -24.15 -8.76 -6.35
N ILE A 365 -23.85 -8.17 -7.50
CA ILE A 365 -22.89 -7.06 -7.61
C ILE A 365 -23.44 -5.85 -6.84
N ALA A 366 -24.70 -5.49 -7.04
CA ALA A 366 -25.35 -4.39 -6.32
C ALA A 366 -25.38 -4.64 -4.79
N ALA A 367 -25.60 -5.88 -4.36
CA ALA A 367 -25.52 -6.26 -2.96
C ALA A 367 -24.10 -6.10 -2.38
N GLY A 368 -23.08 -6.50 -3.15
CA GLY A 368 -21.67 -6.32 -2.78
C GLY A 368 -21.21 -4.86 -2.75
N CYS A 369 -21.86 -3.97 -3.50
CA CYS A 369 -21.62 -2.51 -3.45
C CYS A 369 -22.42 -1.79 -2.35
N GLY A 370 -23.32 -2.48 -1.64
CA GLY A 370 -24.13 -1.88 -0.57
C GLY A 370 -25.23 -0.93 -1.06
N ASN A 371 -25.62 -1.02 -2.33
CA ASN A 371 -26.50 -0.04 -2.95
C ASN A 371 -27.96 -0.52 -2.98
N ILE A 372 -28.71 -0.11 -1.97
CA ILE A 372 -30.13 -0.48 -1.79
C ILE A 372 -31.01 0.04 -2.93
N GLN A 373 -30.72 1.23 -3.47
CA GLN A 373 -31.51 1.80 -4.58
C GLN A 373 -31.33 0.98 -5.86
N MET A 374 -30.11 0.52 -6.14
CA MET A 374 -29.84 -0.39 -7.26
C MET A 374 -30.54 -1.74 -7.06
N LEU A 375 -30.49 -2.30 -5.85
CA LEU A 375 -31.20 -3.54 -5.54
C LEU A 375 -32.71 -3.40 -5.76
N GLN A 376 -33.33 -2.32 -5.27
CA GLN A 376 -34.75 -2.05 -5.48
C GLN A 376 -35.09 -1.93 -6.97
N LEU A 377 -34.27 -1.21 -7.75
CA LEU A 377 -34.47 -1.06 -9.19
C LEU A 377 -34.37 -2.40 -9.92
N LEU A 378 -33.36 -3.22 -9.61
CA LEU A 378 -33.15 -4.53 -10.22
C LEU A 378 -34.29 -5.50 -9.87
N LEU A 379 -34.72 -5.55 -8.60
CA LEU A 379 -35.87 -6.35 -8.17
C LEU A 379 -37.17 -5.93 -8.88
N ARG A 380 -37.44 -4.61 -9.00
CA ARG A 380 -38.60 -4.10 -9.78
C ARG A 380 -38.54 -4.49 -11.26
N ARG A 381 -37.35 -4.71 -11.81
CA ARG A 381 -37.13 -5.15 -13.20
C ARG A 381 -37.12 -6.67 -13.37
N GLY A 382 -37.42 -7.43 -12.32
CA GLY A 382 -37.56 -8.89 -12.39
C GLY A 382 -36.30 -9.68 -12.02
N SER A 383 -35.32 -9.07 -11.37
CA SER A 383 -34.23 -9.83 -10.74
C SER A 383 -34.80 -10.71 -9.63
N ARG A 384 -34.41 -11.99 -9.58
CA ARG A 384 -34.84 -12.89 -8.52
C ARG A 384 -33.90 -12.76 -7.32
N ILE A 385 -34.46 -12.67 -6.11
CA ILE A 385 -33.67 -12.45 -4.89
C ILE A 385 -32.89 -13.69 -4.42
N ASP A 386 -33.28 -14.86 -4.91
CA ASP A 386 -32.70 -16.17 -4.60
C ASP A 386 -31.57 -16.58 -5.56
N VAL A 387 -31.15 -15.69 -6.48
CA VAL A 387 -30.06 -16.00 -7.40
C VAL A 387 -28.75 -16.23 -6.67
N GLN A 388 -27.97 -17.16 -7.21
CA GLN A 388 -26.64 -17.51 -6.76
C GLN A 388 -25.65 -17.30 -7.91
N ASP A 389 -24.41 -16.97 -7.57
CA ASP A 389 -23.34 -16.93 -8.55
C ASP A 389 -22.83 -18.34 -8.91
N LYS A 390 -21.84 -18.42 -9.81
CA LYS A 390 -21.18 -19.69 -10.17
C LYS A 390 -20.52 -20.39 -8.99
N ALA A 391 -20.19 -19.68 -7.92
CA ALA A 391 -19.67 -20.26 -6.68
C ALA A 391 -20.79 -20.73 -5.72
N GLY A 392 -22.07 -20.48 -6.02
CA GLY A 392 -23.19 -20.80 -5.13
C GLY A 392 -23.50 -19.72 -4.09
N SER A 393 -22.85 -18.56 -4.19
CA SER A 393 -23.01 -17.46 -3.23
C SER A 393 -24.21 -16.59 -3.61
N ASN A 394 -25.01 -16.15 -2.63
CA ASN A 394 -26.18 -15.29 -2.85
C ASN A 394 -25.92 -13.82 -2.48
N ALA A 395 -26.95 -12.97 -2.53
CA ALA A 395 -26.83 -11.54 -2.20
C ALA A 395 -26.40 -11.27 -0.74
N ILE A 396 -26.90 -12.06 0.22
CA ILE A 396 -26.52 -11.94 1.64
C ILE A 396 -25.02 -12.22 1.82
N TYR A 397 -24.47 -13.23 1.15
CA TYR A 397 -23.03 -13.51 1.16
C TYR A 397 -22.21 -12.30 0.70
N TRP A 398 -22.57 -11.68 -0.43
CA TRP A 398 -21.83 -10.55 -0.99
C TRP A 398 -21.95 -9.28 -0.13
N ALA A 399 -23.13 -8.97 0.39
CA ALA A 399 -23.32 -7.86 1.32
C ALA A 399 -22.53 -8.09 2.63
N SER A 400 -22.49 -9.33 3.12
CA SER A 400 -21.74 -9.70 4.34
C SER A 400 -20.24 -9.60 4.16
N ARG A 401 -19.72 -9.98 2.98
CA ARG A 401 -18.30 -9.87 2.63
C ARG A 401 -17.78 -8.44 2.69
N HIS A 402 -18.61 -7.47 2.32
CA HIS A 402 -18.25 -6.05 2.24
C HIS A 402 -18.76 -5.21 3.42
N GLY A 403 -19.40 -5.82 4.43
CA GLY A 403 -19.79 -5.12 5.66
C GLY A 403 -21.07 -4.29 5.55
N HIS A 404 -21.96 -4.56 4.58
CA HIS A 404 -23.11 -3.70 4.30
C HIS A 404 -24.38 -4.09 5.11
N VAL A 405 -24.43 -3.71 6.39
CA VAL A 405 -25.53 -4.04 7.32
C VAL A 405 -26.90 -3.55 6.84
N GLU A 406 -27.03 -2.31 6.35
CA GLU A 406 -28.31 -1.78 5.85
C GLU A 406 -28.81 -2.54 4.62
N THR A 407 -27.88 -3.03 3.79
CA THR A 407 -28.23 -3.89 2.65
C THR A 407 -28.69 -5.26 3.12
N LEU A 408 -28.09 -5.82 4.17
CA LEU A 408 -28.55 -7.07 4.78
C LEU A 408 -29.95 -6.95 5.38
N LYS A 409 -30.28 -5.83 6.04
CA LYS A 409 -31.64 -5.52 6.50
C LYS A 409 -32.62 -5.56 5.34
N PHE A 410 -32.32 -4.81 4.27
CA PHE A 410 -33.14 -4.80 3.06
C PHE A 410 -33.32 -6.19 2.44
N LEU A 411 -32.25 -6.98 2.34
CA LEU A 411 -32.31 -8.34 1.78
C LEU A 411 -33.11 -9.29 2.67
N SER A 412 -33.01 -9.15 3.99
CA SER A 412 -33.77 -9.93 4.97
C SER A 412 -35.27 -9.59 4.89
N ASP A 413 -35.64 -8.31 4.83
CA ASP A 413 -37.03 -7.85 4.67
C ASP A 413 -37.67 -8.38 3.39
N ASN A 414 -36.87 -8.56 2.33
CA ASN A 414 -37.30 -9.14 1.06
C ASN A 414 -37.19 -10.68 1.00
N LYS A 415 -36.98 -11.36 2.14
CA LYS A 415 -36.92 -12.83 2.28
C LYS A 415 -35.82 -13.50 1.45
N CYS A 416 -34.66 -12.87 1.30
CA CYS A 416 -33.49 -13.52 0.72
C CYS A 416 -33.07 -14.72 1.60
N PRO A 417 -32.78 -15.91 1.02
CA PRO A 417 -32.36 -17.08 1.80
C PRO A 417 -31.10 -16.82 2.64
N LEU A 418 -31.16 -17.02 3.95
CA LEU A 418 -30.10 -16.62 4.89
C LEU A 418 -28.89 -17.56 4.86
N ASP A 419 -29.10 -18.84 5.16
CA ASP A 419 -28.03 -19.82 5.37
C ASP A 419 -27.66 -20.60 4.09
N VAL A 420 -27.53 -19.88 2.97
CA VAL A 420 -27.05 -20.49 1.72
C VAL A 420 -25.56 -20.79 1.84
N LYS A 421 -25.20 -22.05 1.58
CA LYS A 421 -23.81 -22.51 1.50
C LYS A 421 -23.32 -22.41 0.06
N ASP A 422 -22.15 -21.80 -0.11
CA ASP A 422 -21.47 -21.78 -1.39
C ASP A 422 -20.81 -23.14 -1.71
N LYS A 423 -20.08 -23.25 -2.81
CA LYS A 423 -19.38 -24.46 -3.24
C LYS A 423 -18.24 -24.87 -2.31
N SER A 424 -17.73 -23.99 -1.45
CA SER A 424 -16.82 -24.34 -0.34
C SER A 424 -17.56 -24.71 0.93
N GLY A 425 -18.89 -24.64 0.95
CA GLY A 425 -19.69 -24.86 2.16
C GLY A 425 -19.79 -23.61 3.04
N GLU A 426 -19.20 -22.48 2.64
CA GLU A 426 -19.19 -21.24 3.42
C GLU A 426 -20.57 -20.58 3.39
N THR A 427 -21.05 -20.15 4.56
CA THR A 427 -22.24 -19.28 4.70
C THR A 427 -21.83 -17.81 4.79
N ALA A 428 -22.81 -16.90 4.77
CA ALA A 428 -22.57 -15.48 5.00
C ALA A 428 -21.85 -15.18 6.34
N LEU A 429 -22.15 -15.93 7.41
CA LEU A 429 -21.48 -15.82 8.70
C LEU A 429 -19.99 -16.20 8.64
N HIS A 430 -19.60 -17.21 7.85
CA HIS A 430 -18.19 -17.58 7.67
C HIS A 430 -17.41 -16.42 7.09
N VAL A 431 -17.95 -15.82 6.02
CA VAL A 431 -17.29 -14.74 5.30
C VAL A 431 -17.26 -13.47 6.14
N ALA A 432 -18.35 -13.11 6.80
CA ALA A 432 -18.37 -11.97 7.72
C ALA A 432 -17.31 -12.14 8.82
N SER A 433 -17.16 -13.35 9.34
CA SER A 433 -16.16 -13.66 10.37
C SER A 433 -14.72 -13.63 9.82
N ARG A 434 -14.50 -14.14 8.61
CA ARG A 434 -13.20 -14.11 7.90
C ARG A 434 -12.73 -12.70 7.56
N TYR A 435 -13.66 -11.76 7.35
CA TYR A 435 -13.36 -10.36 7.04
C TYR A 435 -13.49 -9.41 8.25
N GLY A 436 -13.83 -9.92 9.43
CA GLY A 436 -13.83 -9.12 10.67
C GLY A 436 -15.05 -8.20 10.84
N HIS A 437 -16.14 -8.42 10.12
CA HIS A 437 -17.33 -7.55 10.14
C HIS A 437 -18.25 -7.87 11.32
N VAL A 438 -17.95 -7.31 12.49
CA VAL A 438 -18.68 -7.57 13.75
C VAL A 438 -20.17 -7.23 13.65
N ASP A 439 -20.50 -6.05 13.11
CA ASP A 439 -21.89 -5.59 13.01
C ASP A 439 -22.74 -6.49 12.10
N VAL A 440 -22.12 -7.03 11.04
CA VAL A 440 -22.75 -8.02 10.16
C VAL A 440 -22.98 -9.32 10.92
N VAL A 441 -21.99 -9.82 11.66
CA VAL A 441 -22.12 -11.06 12.44
C VAL A 441 -23.22 -10.94 13.47
N GLN A 442 -23.25 -9.85 14.24
CA GLN A 442 -24.34 -9.58 15.19
C GLN A 442 -25.70 -9.54 14.51
N PHE A 443 -25.81 -8.82 13.39
CA PHE A 443 -27.05 -8.74 12.64
C PHE A 443 -27.52 -10.11 12.14
N LEU A 444 -26.64 -10.89 11.50
CA LEU A 444 -26.96 -12.22 10.97
C LEU A 444 -27.39 -13.19 12.09
N CYS A 445 -26.72 -13.18 13.23
CA CYS A 445 -27.12 -13.97 14.40
C CYS A 445 -28.50 -13.52 14.93
N ASN A 446 -28.78 -12.22 14.99
CA ASN A 446 -30.06 -11.68 15.47
C ASN A 446 -31.24 -12.07 14.56
N ILE A 447 -31.02 -12.23 13.25
CA ILE A 447 -32.05 -12.69 12.32
C ILE A 447 -32.12 -14.23 12.20
N GLY A 448 -31.40 -14.95 13.06
CA GLY A 448 -31.50 -16.40 13.21
C GLY A 448 -30.58 -17.23 12.32
N SER A 449 -29.48 -16.65 11.80
CA SER A 449 -28.46 -17.43 11.06
C SER A 449 -27.76 -18.38 12.03
N ASN A 450 -27.55 -19.64 11.60
CA ASN A 450 -26.92 -20.65 12.45
C ASN A 450 -25.38 -20.48 12.47
N PRO A 451 -24.77 -20.14 13.62
CA PRO A 451 -23.32 -19.95 13.73
C PRO A 451 -22.53 -21.27 13.83
N ASP A 452 -23.20 -22.42 13.90
CA ASP A 452 -22.57 -23.74 14.03
C ASP A 452 -22.45 -24.48 12.70
N PHE A 453 -22.88 -23.87 11.58
CA PHE A 453 -22.67 -24.50 10.28
C PHE A 453 -21.20 -24.65 9.98
N GLN A 454 -20.85 -25.84 9.54
CA GLN A 454 -19.52 -26.20 9.08
C GLN A 454 -19.40 -26.07 7.56
N ASP A 455 -18.26 -25.55 7.10
CA ASP A 455 -17.88 -25.53 5.70
C ASP A 455 -17.32 -26.90 5.24
N LYS A 456 -16.72 -26.96 4.05
CA LYS A 456 -16.14 -28.21 3.54
C LYS A 456 -14.93 -28.70 4.30
N GLU A 457 -14.21 -27.85 5.02
CA GLU A 457 -13.09 -28.22 5.90
C GLU A 457 -13.56 -28.43 7.35
N GLU A 458 -14.88 -28.55 7.54
CA GLU A 458 -15.51 -28.69 8.84
C GLU A 458 -15.27 -27.46 9.75
N GLU A 459 -14.83 -26.33 9.20
CA GLU A 459 -14.62 -25.08 9.94
C GLU A 459 -15.95 -24.36 10.18
N THR A 460 -16.10 -23.75 11.35
CA THR A 460 -17.23 -22.87 11.68
C THR A 460 -16.84 -21.38 11.54
N PRO A 461 -17.80 -20.44 11.51
CA PRO A 461 -17.50 -19.01 11.61
C PRO A 461 -16.58 -18.65 12.79
N LEU A 462 -16.69 -19.37 13.91
CA LEU A 462 -15.83 -19.16 15.08
C LEU A 462 -14.37 -19.60 14.82
N HIS A 463 -14.15 -20.68 14.06
CA HIS A 463 -12.81 -21.04 13.58
C HIS A 463 -12.23 -19.94 12.70
N CYS A 464 -13.03 -19.37 11.78
CA CYS A 464 -12.59 -18.26 10.94
C CYS A 464 -12.17 -17.04 11.77
N ALA A 465 -12.94 -16.68 12.80
CA ALA A 465 -12.61 -15.58 13.71
C ALA A 465 -11.34 -15.85 14.52
N ALA A 466 -11.21 -17.06 15.07
CA ALA A 466 -10.02 -17.53 15.79
C ALA A 466 -8.77 -17.58 14.90
N TRP A 467 -8.92 -17.95 13.63
CA TRP A 467 -7.81 -17.98 12.67
C TRP A 467 -7.30 -16.58 12.32
N HIS A 468 -8.18 -15.60 12.17
CA HIS A 468 -7.78 -14.24 11.76
C HIS A 468 -7.51 -13.30 12.93
N GLY A 469 -7.79 -13.70 14.16
CA GLY A 469 -7.54 -12.89 15.36
C GLY A 469 -8.59 -11.81 15.58
N TYR A 470 -9.83 -12.00 15.11
CA TYR A 470 -10.90 -11.01 15.29
C TYR A 470 -11.67 -11.26 16.58
N TYR A 471 -11.11 -10.80 17.71
CA TYR A 471 -11.72 -10.92 19.04
C TYR A 471 -13.18 -10.46 19.11
N SER A 472 -13.48 -9.27 18.57
CA SER A 472 -14.84 -8.72 18.61
C SER A 472 -15.85 -9.60 17.87
N VAL A 473 -15.42 -10.29 16.80
CA VAL A 473 -16.26 -11.27 16.09
C VAL A 473 -16.42 -12.53 16.92
N ALA A 474 -15.33 -13.09 17.45
CA ALA A 474 -15.38 -14.29 18.30
C ALA A 474 -16.31 -14.08 19.50
N LYS A 475 -16.20 -12.92 20.16
CA LYS A 475 -17.08 -12.50 21.24
C LYS A 475 -18.55 -12.40 20.82
N ALA A 476 -18.84 -11.81 19.66
CA ALA A 476 -20.20 -11.71 19.14
C ALA A 476 -20.82 -13.10 18.85
N LEU A 477 -20.04 -14.02 18.26
CA LEU A 477 -20.48 -15.39 18.01
C LEU A 477 -20.72 -16.16 19.32
N CYS A 478 -19.83 -16.03 20.30
CA CYS A 478 -19.98 -16.65 21.62
C CYS A 478 -21.22 -16.12 22.35
N ALA A 479 -21.45 -14.80 22.30
CA ALA A 479 -22.65 -14.17 22.87
C ALA A 479 -23.95 -14.61 22.16
N ALA A 480 -23.88 -14.97 20.88
CA ALA A 480 -24.99 -15.55 20.14
C ALA A 480 -25.24 -17.05 20.46
N GLY A 481 -24.45 -17.65 21.34
CA GLY A 481 -24.64 -19.02 21.83
C GLY A 481 -24.13 -20.12 20.89
N CYS A 482 -23.12 -19.83 20.07
CA CYS A 482 -22.51 -20.86 19.23
C CYS A 482 -21.78 -21.94 20.06
N ASN A 483 -21.65 -23.14 19.49
CA ASN A 483 -20.91 -24.22 20.11
C ASN A 483 -19.39 -24.03 19.91
N VAL A 484 -18.72 -23.59 20.97
CA VAL A 484 -17.26 -23.32 20.99
C VAL A 484 -16.37 -24.56 20.86
N ASN A 485 -16.94 -25.77 20.90
CA ASN A 485 -16.20 -27.05 20.93
C ASN A 485 -16.32 -27.87 19.64
N ILE A 486 -16.94 -27.32 18.58
CA ILE A 486 -16.96 -27.99 17.27
C ILE A 486 -15.53 -28.14 16.76
N LYS A 487 -15.24 -29.29 16.14
CA LYS A 487 -13.93 -29.60 15.56
C LYS A 487 -13.96 -29.47 14.04
N ASN A 488 -12.88 -28.94 13.47
CA ASN A 488 -12.62 -28.98 12.03
C ASN A 488 -12.08 -30.36 11.60
N LYS A 489 -11.77 -30.50 10.31
CA LYS A 489 -11.25 -31.75 9.75
C LYS A 489 -9.96 -32.22 10.40
N GLU A 490 -9.11 -31.32 10.87
CA GLU A 490 -7.85 -31.59 11.57
C GLU A 490 -8.07 -31.96 13.04
N GLY A 491 -9.32 -31.94 13.51
CA GLY A 491 -9.69 -32.21 14.89
C GLY A 491 -9.48 -31.01 15.81
N GLU A 492 -9.15 -29.84 15.28
CA GLU A 492 -8.92 -28.61 16.03
C GLU A 492 -10.27 -27.96 16.39
N THR A 493 -10.39 -27.46 17.62
CA THR A 493 -11.47 -26.53 17.99
C THR A 493 -10.99 -25.09 17.80
N PRO A 494 -11.87 -24.08 17.83
CA PRO A 494 -11.47 -22.68 17.76
C PRO A 494 -10.45 -22.28 18.83
N LEU A 495 -10.49 -22.93 20.01
CA LEU A 495 -9.52 -22.72 21.08
C LEU A 495 -8.11 -23.18 20.67
N LEU A 496 -7.99 -24.34 20.02
CA LEU A 496 -6.71 -24.85 19.52
C LEU A 496 -6.16 -23.92 18.44
N THR A 497 -7.00 -23.48 17.51
CA THR A 497 -6.63 -22.52 16.46
C THR A 497 -6.13 -21.19 17.04
N ALA A 498 -6.88 -20.57 17.95
CA ALA A 498 -6.49 -19.31 18.60
C ALA A 498 -5.20 -19.45 19.41
N SER A 499 -5.03 -20.59 20.11
CA SER A 499 -3.86 -20.86 20.94
C SER A 499 -2.58 -21.03 20.11
N ALA A 500 -2.67 -21.74 18.99
CA ALA A 500 -1.55 -21.91 18.07
C ALA A 500 -1.09 -20.58 17.44
N ARG A 501 -2.02 -19.63 17.26
CA ARG A 501 -1.76 -18.34 16.59
C ARG A 501 -1.42 -17.19 17.53
N GLY A 502 -1.59 -17.37 18.85
CA GLY A 502 -1.18 -16.38 19.85
C GLY A 502 -2.27 -15.36 20.23
N TYR A 503 -3.54 -15.61 19.90
CA TYR A 503 -4.63 -14.68 20.21
C TYR A 503 -5.19 -14.91 21.62
N HIS A 504 -4.46 -14.40 22.61
CA HIS A 504 -4.78 -14.59 24.04
C HIS A 504 -6.17 -14.06 24.44
N ASP A 505 -6.61 -12.95 23.85
CA ASP A 505 -7.93 -12.36 24.03
C ASP A 505 -9.07 -13.29 23.57
N ILE A 506 -8.88 -13.97 22.44
CA ILE A 506 -9.82 -14.99 21.94
C ILE A 506 -9.79 -16.23 22.85
N VAL A 507 -8.60 -16.67 23.27
CA VAL A 507 -8.46 -17.81 24.20
C VAL A 507 -9.20 -17.55 25.51
N GLU A 508 -9.05 -16.36 26.08
CA GLU A 508 -9.76 -15.93 27.28
C GLU A 508 -11.29 -15.91 27.05
N CYS A 509 -11.75 -15.30 25.96
CA CYS A 509 -13.16 -15.28 25.59
C CYS A 509 -13.76 -16.68 25.45
N LEU A 510 -13.03 -17.61 24.81
CA LEU A 510 -13.49 -18.98 24.62
C LEU A 510 -13.55 -19.74 25.96
N ALA A 511 -12.56 -19.55 26.83
CA ALA A 511 -12.55 -20.14 28.17
C ALA A 511 -13.75 -19.65 29.02
N GLU A 512 -14.05 -18.34 29.00
CA GLU A 512 -15.22 -17.76 29.67
C GLU A 512 -16.55 -18.39 29.18
N HIS A 513 -16.60 -18.79 27.92
CA HIS A 513 -17.76 -19.45 27.30
C HIS A 513 -17.66 -20.99 27.32
N ARG A 514 -16.90 -21.55 28.28
CA ARG A 514 -16.80 -23.00 28.57
C ARG A 514 -16.23 -23.84 27.41
N ALA A 515 -15.24 -23.30 26.70
CA ALA A 515 -14.41 -24.12 25.81
C ALA A 515 -13.68 -25.21 26.61
N ASP A 516 -13.64 -26.42 26.05
CA ASP A 516 -12.93 -27.56 26.63
C ASP A 516 -11.41 -27.37 26.47
N LEU A 517 -10.74 -26.99 27.56
CA LEU A 517 -9.28 -26.80 27.61
C LEU A 517 -8.49 -28.10 27.38
N HIS A 518 -9.16 -29.27 27.45
CA HIS A 518 -8.57 -30.59 27.22
C HIS A 518 -8.95 -31.18 25.86
N ALA A 519 -9.65 -30.44 25.01
CA ALA A 519 -9.90 -30.85 23.64
C ALA A 519 -8.57 -31.03 22.91
N THR A 520 -8.44 -32.14 22.17
CA THR A 520 -7.24 -32.47 21.41
C THR A 520 -7.47 -32.43 19.90
N ASP A 521 -6.42 -32.06 19.16
CA ASP A 521 -6.32 -32.28 17.71
C ASP A 521 -6.14 -33.78 17.37
N LYS A 522 -5.95 -34.07 16.08
CA LYS A 522 -5.62 -35.42 15.58
C LYS A 522 -4.29 -35.98 16.08
N ASP A 523 -3.37 -35.18 16.59
CA ASP A 523 -2.10 -35.63 17.13
C ASP A 523 -2.12 -35.75 18.67
N GLY A 524 -3.26 -35.44 19.30
CA GLY A 524 -3.42 -35.47 20.75
C GLY A 524 -2.90 -34.23 21.47
N HIS A 525 -2.60 -33.14 20.75
CA HIS A 525 -2.19 -31.89 21.36
C HIS A 525 -3.41 -31.14 21.90
N ILE A 526 -3.34 -30.72 23.17
CA ILE A 526 -4.24 -29.71 23.74
C ILE A 526 -3.76 -28.29 23.40
N ALA A 527 -4.60 -27.28 23.64
CA ALA A 527 -4.29 -25.87 23.44
C ALA A 527 -2.92 -25.45 24.00
N LEU A 528 -2.56 -25.92 25.20
CA LEU A 528 -1.29 -25.61 25.85
C LEU A 528 -0.07 -26.16 25.08
N HIS A 529 -0.16 -27.36 24.48
CA HIS A 529 0.92 -27.90 23.64
C HIS A 529 1.15 -27.01 22.41
N LEU A 530 0.07 -26.58 21.75
CA LEU A 530 0.16 -25.76 20.54
C LEU A 530 0.72 -24.37 20.86
N ALA A 531 0.28 -23.75 21.97
CA ALA A 531 0.80 -22.47 22.44
C ALA A 531 2.31 -22.56 22.75
N VAL A 532 2.74 -23.62 23.44
CA VAL A 532 4.17 -23.86 23.75
C VAL A 532 4.99 -24.06 22.48
N ARG A 533 4.54 -24.94 21.57
CA ARG A 533 5.23 -25.24 20.31
C ARG A 533 5.39 -24.03 19.40
N ARG A 534 4.48 -23.05 19.52
CA ARG A 534 4.49 -21.79 18.77
C ARG A 534 5.06 -20.62 19.58
N CYS A 535 5.62 -20.88 20.76
CA CYS A 535 6.26 -19.90 21.64
C CYS A 535 5.33 -18.74 22.09
N GLN A 536 4.03 -19.02 22.27
CA GLN A 536 3.01 -18.02 22.61
C GLN A 536 2.87 -17.83 24.13
N ILE A 537 3.81 -17.12 24.75
CA ILE A 537 3.89 -17.00 26.22
C ILE A 537 2.63 -16.43 26.89
N GLU A 538 1.98 -15.43 26.30
CA GLU A 538 0.77 -14.82 26.89
C GLU A 538 -0.43 -15.77 26.84
N VAL A 539 -0.54 -16.58 25.78
CA VAL A 539 -1.53 -17.67 25.71
C VAL A 539 -1.24 -18.75 26.75
N VAL A 540 0.04 -19.13 26.93
CA VAL A 540 0.46 -20.11 27.94
C VAL A 540 0.02 -19.67 29.34
N LYS A 541 0.34 -18.42 29.73
CA LYS A 541 -0.09 -17.83 31.01
C LYS A 541 -1.60 -17.86 31.17
N THR A 542 -2.33 -17.46 30.12
CA THR A 542 -3.80 -17.43 30.12
C THR A 542 -4.37 -18.82 30.35
N LEU A 543 -3.91 -19.83 29.59
CA LEU A 543 -4.38 -21.21 29.72
C LEU A 543 -4.08 -21.80 31.11
N ILE A 544 -2.90 -21.53 31.67
CA ILE A 544 -2.54 -21.96 33.04
C ILE A 544 -3.48 -21.30 34.06
N THR A 545 -3.71 -20.00 33.94
CA THR A 545 -4.61 -19.24 34.83
C THR A 545 -6.05 -19.73 34.75
N GLN A 546 -6.50 -20.15 33.56
CA GLN A 546 -7.81 -20.75 33.33
C GLN A 546 -7.91 -22.23 33.77
N GLY A 547 -6.86 -22.79 34.39
CA GLY A 547 -6.87 -24.13 34.97
C GLY A 547 -6.58 -25.26 33.98
N CYS A 548 -5.89 -24.98 32.86
CA CYS A 548 -5.46 -26.02 31.94
C CYS A 548 -4.48 -27.01 32.61
N PHE A 549 -4.63 -28.30 32.31
CA PHE A 549 -3.81 -29.34 32.92
C PHE A 549 -2.41 -29.37 32.29
N VAL A 550 -1.41 -28.89 33.05
CA VAL A 550 -0.03 -28.69 32.58
C VAL A 550 0.74 -29.98 32.29
N ASP A 551 0.31 -31.10 32.84
CA ASP A 551 0.96 -32.41 32.71
C ASP A 551 0.26 -33.32 31.68
N PHE A 552 -0.64 -32.78 30.85
CA PHE A 552 -1.33 -33.55 29.81
C PHE A 552 -0.32 -34.15 28.83
N GLN A 553 -0.48 -35.42 28.44
CA GLN A 553 0.43 -36.10 27.52
C GLN A 553 -0.21 -36.25 26.12
N ASP A 554 0.51 -35.81 25.08
CA ASP A 554 0.13 -36.01 23.68
C ASP A 554 0.18 -37.50 23.26
N ARG A 555 -0.12 -37.81 21.98
CA ARG A 555 -0.04 -39.20 21.47
C ARG A 555 1.35 -39.82 21.56
N HIS A 556 2.41 -39.04 21.71
CA HIS A 556 3.78 -39.50 21.90
C HIS A 556 4.21 -39.56 23.37
N GLY A 557 3.32 -39.19 24.30
CA GLY A 557 3.61 -39.11 25.72
C GLY A 557 4.33 -37.83 26.14
N ASN A 558 4.50 -36.85 25.25
CA ASN A 558 5.13 -35.59 25.63
C ASN A 558 4.12 -34.72 26.38
N THR A 559 4.58 -34.09 27.45
CA THR A 559 3.87 -32.98 28.11
C THR A 559 4.24 -31.65 27.44
N PRO A 560 3.52 -30.55 27.69
CA PRO A 560 3.95 -29.20 27.29
C PRO A 560 5.38 -28.88 27.71
N LEU A 561 5.81 -29.32 28.91
CA LEU A 561 7.18 -29.15 29.37
C LEU A 561 8.21 -29.89 28.49
N HIS A 562 7.89 -31.09 28.01
CA HIS A 562 8.76 -31.81 27.06
C HIS A 562 8.97 -31.00 25.77
N VAL A 563 7.89 -30.41 25.24
CA VAL A 563 7.94 -29.58 24.03
C VAL A 563 8.79 -28.33 24.29
N ALA A 564 8.53 -27.60 25.38
CA ALA A 564 9.27 -26.40 25.75
C ALA A 564 10.77 -26.67 25.95
N CYS A 565 11.12 -27.78 26.61
CA CYS A 565 12.50 -28.18 26.87
C CYS A 565 13.24 -28.65 25.62
N LYS A 566 12.53 -29.31 24.69
CA LYS A 566 13.09 -29.71 23.39
C LYS A 566 13.45 -28.49 22.55
N ASP A 567 12.57 -27.49 22.50
CA ASP A 567 12.74 -26.29 21.66
C ASP A 567 13.59 -25.20 22.33
N GLY A 568 13.82 -25.32 23.65
CA GLY A 568 14.72 -24.46 24.42
C GLY A 568 14.14 -23.11 24.83
N ASN A 569 12.81 -22.97 24.86
CA ASN A 569 12.13 -21.73 25.24
C ASN A 569 12.14 -21.54 26.76
N VAL A 570 13.21 -20.95 27.30
CA VAL A 570 13.41 -20.75 28.74
C VAL A 570 12.23 -20.02 29.41
N PRO A 571 11.68 -18.90 28.89
CA PRO A 571 10.51 -18.26 29.51
C PRO A 571 9.31 -19.20 29.69
N ILE A 572 8.98 -20.02 28.68
CA ILE A 572 7.86 -20.97 28.79
C ILE A 572 8.18 -22.11 29.75
N VAL A 573 9.43 -22.60 29.76
CA VAL A 573 9.87 -23.59 30.75
C VAL A 573 9.72 -23.04 32.17
N MET A 574 10.10 -21.78 32.40
CA MET A 574 9.95 -21.12 33.70
C MET A 574 8.48 -21.04 34.11
N GLU A 575 7.61 -20.54 33.23
CA GLU A 575 6.17 -20.41 33.49
C GLU A 575 5.51 -21.77 33.81
N LEU A 576 5.83 -22.82 33.05
CA LEU A 576 5.30 -24.17 33.32
C LEU A 576 5.80 -24.73 34.66
N CYS A 577 7.06 -24.50 35.03
CA CYS A 577 7.61 -24.91 36.32
C CYS A 577 6.99 -24.13 37.49
N GLU A 578 6.73 -22.83 37.31
CA GLU A 578 6.02 -21.99 38.29
C GLU A 578 4.58 -22.48 38.52
N ALA A 579 3.95 -23.04 37.48
CA ALA A 579 2.66 -23.74 37.57
C ALA A 579 2.74 -25.14 38.24
N SER A 580 3.87 -25.49 38.87
CA SER A 580 4.08 -26.75 39.63
C SER A 580 3.89 -28.03 38.81
N CYS A 581 4.27 -28.03 37.53
CA CYS A 581 4.26 -29.25 36.70
C CYS A 581 5.26 -30.31 37.18
N ASN A 582 4.99 -31.58 36.87
CA ASN A 582 5.88 -32.68 37.21
C ASN A 582 7.06 -32.77 36.22
N LEU A 583 8.27 -32.49 36.74
CA LEU A 583 9.51 -32.42 35.95
C LEU A 583 10.01 -33.77 35.42
N ASP A 584 9.50 -34.88 35.96
CA ASP A 584 10.06 -36.22 35.73
C ASP A 584 9.08 -37.17 35.01
N ILE A 585 7.97 -36.66 34.47
CA ILE A 585 7.09 -37.46 33.59
C ILE A 585 7.90 -37.94 32.38
N THR A 586 7.78 -39.22 32.05
CA THR A 586 8.44 -39.80 30.89
C THR A 586 7.48 -39.90 29.70
N ASN A 587 7.96 -39.56 28.50
CA ASN A 587 7.24 -39.85 27.26
C ASN A 587 7.33 -41.33 26.86
N LYS A 588 6.74 -41.73 25.72
CA LYS A 588 6.73 -43.14 25.27
C LYS A 588 8.12 -43.74 24.98
N TYR A 589 9.15 -42.91 24.91
CA TYR A 589 10.55 -43.34 24.77
C TYR A 589 11.30 -43.40 26.12
N GLY A 590 10.60 -43.24 27.24
CA GLY A 590 11.18 -43.17 28.59
C GLY A 590 11.94 -41.86 28.85
N ARG A 591 11.84 -40.86 27.96
CA ARG A 591 12.60 -39.60 28.10
C ARG A 591 11.80 -38.61 28.95
N THR A 592 12.44 -38.04 29.97
CA THR A 592 11.94 -36.88 30.72
C THR A 592 12.26 -35.56 29.97
N PRO A 593 11.67 -34.40 30.35
CA PRO A 593 12.03 -33.11 29.78
C PRO A 593 13.53 -32.79 29.88
N LEU A 594 14.19 -33.19 30.97
CA LEU A 594 15.64 -33.04 31.14
C LEU A 594 16.44 -33.80 30.07
N HIS A 595 16.01 -35.02 29.70
CA HIS A 595 16.64 -35.77 28.62
C HIS A 595 16.55 -35.04 27.29
N LEU A 596 15.40 -34.43 26.98
CA LEU A 596 15.21 -33.69 25.72
C LEU A 596 16.06 -32.42 25.68
N ALA A 597 16.09 -31.64 26.77
CA ALA A 597 16.94 -30.46 26.87
C ALA A 597 18.44 -30.81 26.77
N ALA A 598 18.85 -31.91 27.39
CA ALA A 598 20.24 -32.37 27.37
C ALA A 598 20.66 -32.89 25.99
N ASN A 599 19.80 -33.66 25.33
CA ASN A 599 20.03 -34.19 23.98
C ASN A 599 20.12 -33.08 22.92
N ASN A 600 19.48 -31.92 23.14
CA ASN A 600 19.56 -30.77 22.22
C ASN A 600 20.58 -29.70 22.66
N GLY A 601 21.33 -29.94 23.74
CA GLY A 601 22.39 -29.04 24.18
C GLY A 601 21.92 -27.73 24.79
N ILE A 602 20.66 -27.65 25.24
CA ILE A 602 20.06 -26.42 25.77
C ILE A 602 20.49 -26.19 27.22
N LEU A 603 21.70 -25.67 27.39
CA LEU A 603 22.36 -25.54 28.71
C LEU A 603 21.54 -24.76 29.74
N ASP A 604 20.88 -23.66 29.34
CA ASP A 604 20.14 -22.82 30.28
C ASP A 604 18.85 -23.49 30.78
N VAL A 605 18.15 -24.24 29.91
CA VAL A 605 17.02 -25.09 30.32
C VAL A 605 17.49 -26.21 31.24
N VAL A 606 18.61 -26.88 30.92
CA VAL A 606 19.18 -27.92 31.78
C VAL A 606 19.52 -27.36 33.16
N ARG A 607 20.15 -26.19 33.24
CA ARG A 607 20.45 -25.50 34.51
C ARG A 607 19.18 -25.22 35.30
N PHE A 608 18.18 -24.66 34.64
CA PHE A 608 16.92 -24.31 35.28
C PHE A 608 16.18 -25.55 35.81
N LEU A 609 16.05 -26.61 35.01
CA LEU A 609 15.45 -27.88 35.45
C LEU A 609 16.19 -28.50 36.65
N CYS A 610 17.53 -28.46 36.63
CA CYS A 610 18.32 -28.93 37.76
C CYS A 610 18.11 -28.07 39.03
N LEU A 611 17.92 -26.75 38.87
CA LEU A 611 17.59 -25.84 39.97
C LEU A 611 16.20 -26.08 40.54
N THR A 612 15.21 -26.38 39.69
CA THR A 612 13.83 -26.67 40.09
C THR A 612 13.64 -28.07 40.63
N GLY A 613 14.65 -28.94 40.53
CA GLY A 613 14.70 -30.23 41.21
C GLY A 613 14.48 -31.46 40.33
N ALA A 614 14.62 -31.34 38.99
CA ALA A 614 14.51 -32.48 38.09
C ALA A 614 15.49 -33.62 38.44
N ASN A 615 15.07 -34.86 38.24
CA ASN A 615 15.88 -36.03 38.53
C ASN A 615 16.98 -36.25 37.46
N VAL A 616 18.22 -35.86 37.81
CA VAL A 616 19.39 -36.01 36.94
C VAL A 616 19.81 -37.47 36.70
N GLU A 617 19.29 -38.41 37.49
CA GLU A 617 19.60 -39.85 37.39
C GLU A 617 18.50 -40.66 36.71
N ALA A 618 17.42 -40.02 36.26
CA ALA A 618 16.37 -40.68 35.51
C ALA A 618 16.96 -41.39 34.28
N LEU A 619 16.43 -42.58 33.96
CA LEU A 619 16.88 -43.40 32.84
C LEU A 619 15.80 -43.45 31.76
N THR A 620 16.24 -43.37 30.51
CA THR A 620 15.41 -43.67 29.34
C THR A 620 15.07 -45.15 29.23
N SER A 621 14.16 -45.52 28.32
CA SER A 621 13.86 -46.93 28.04
C SER A 621 15.06 -47.73 27.52
N ASP A 622 16.07 -47.07 26.94
CA ASP A 622 17.36 -47.66 26.54
C ASP A 622 18.46 -47.55 27.61
N GLY A 623 18.12 -47.18 28.84
CA GLY A 623 19.01 -47.18 30.00
C GLY A 623 20.06 -46.06 30.00
N LYS A 624 19.80 -44.93 29.31
CA LYS A 624 20.72 -43.78 29.24
C LYS A 624 20.25 -42.68 30.18
N THR A 625 21.19 -42.01 30.84
CA THR A 625 20.93 -40.77 31.58
C THR A 625 20.94 -39.56 30.64
N ALA A 626 20.42 -38.41 31.10
CA ALA A 626 20.52 -37.14 30.36
C ALA A 626 21.97 -36.75 30.04
N GLU A 627 22.93 -37.09 30.91
CA GLU A 627 24.37 -36.90 30.68
C GLU A 627 24.87 -37.73 29.49
N ASP A 628 24.44 -38.99 29.39
CA ASP A 628 24.87 -39.90 28.33
C ASP A 628 24.35 -39.43 26.97
N LEU A 629 23.12 -38.93 26.91
CA LEU A 629 22.55 -38.31 25.71
C LEU A 629 23.32 -37.04 25.31
N ALA A 630 23.62 -36.15 26.26
CA ALA A 630 24.41 -34.95 25.99
C ALA A 630 25.81 -35.27 25.48
N ARG A 631 26.46 -36.32 26.01
CA ARG A 631 27.78 -36.78 25.54
C ARG A 631 27.70 -37.39 24.13
N ALA A 632 26.66 -38.18 23.85
CA ALA A 632 26.46 -38.79 22.53
C ALA A 632 26.31 -37.72 21.42
N GLU A 633 25.61 -36.62 21.73
CA GLU A 633 25.41 -35.48 20.82
C GLU A 633 26.52 -34.40 20.92
N GLN A 634 27.61 -34.68 21.63
CA GLN A 634 28.79 -33.79 21.77
C GLN A 634 28.50 -32.43 22.45
N HIS A 635 27.52 -32.37 23.34
CA HIS A 635 27.18 -31.19 24.15
C HIS A 635 28.00 -31.14 25.45
N GLU A 636 29.31 -30.92 25.32
CA GLU A 636 30.28 -31.02 26.43
C GLU A 636 29.95 -30.17 27.66
N HIS A 637 29.42 -28.95 27.48
CA HIS A 637 29.06 -28.09 28.60
C HIS A 637 27.89 -28.64 29.41
N VAL A 638 26.92 -29.26 28.74
CA VAL A 638 25.76 -29.90 29.36
C VAL A 638 26.19 -31.19 30.05
N ALA A 639 26.96 -32.04 29.37
CA ALA A 639 27.49 -33.26 29.95
C ALA A 639 28.37 -32.97 31.19
N SER A 640 29.23 -31.96 31.13
CA SER A 640 30.06 -31.53 32.26
C SER A 640 29.22 -31.05 33.45
N LEU A 641 28.16 -30.28 33.19
CA LEU A 641 27.24 -29.82 34.24
C LEU A 641 26.54 -31.01 34.93
N LEU A 642 25.94 -31.91 34.15
CA LEU A 642 25.21 -33.06 34.67
C LEU A 642 26.13 -34.04 35.42
N ALA A 643 27.34 -34.30 34.91
CA ALA A 643 28.34 -35.12 35.58
C ALA A 643 28.75 -34.56 36.95
N ARG A 644 28.79 -33.23 37.10
CA ARG A 644 29.09 -32.58 38.39
C ARG A 644 27.93 -32.68 39.38
N LEU A 645 26.69 -32.75 38.89
CA LEU A 645 25.48 -32.83 39.71
C LEU A 645 25.17 -34.26 40.20
N LYS A 646 25.73 -35.32 39.58
CA LYS A 646 25.64 -36.71 40.06
C LYS A 646 26.32 -36.98 41.40
N LYS A 647 27.24 -36.11 41.85
CA LYS A 647 27.93 -36.30 43.14
C LYS A 647 27.15 -35.63 44.27
N ASP A 648 26.47 -36.43 45.10
CA ASP A 648 25.60 -35.95 46.19
C ASP A 648 26.28 -34.95 47.15
N THR A 649 27.57 -35.15 47.45
CA THR A 649 28.32 -34.29 48.37
C THR A 649 28.46 -32.83 47.87
N HIS A 650 28.31 -32.57 46.57
CA HIS A 650 28.51 -31.25 45.97
C HIS A 650 27.23 -30.71 45.28
N ARG A 651 26.17 -31.52 45.17
CA ARG A 651 24.91 -31.16 44.49
C ARG A 651 24.28 -29.90 45.09
N GLY A 652 24.18 -29.81 46.41
CA GLY A 652 23.63 -28.63 47.10
C GLY A 652 24.43 -27.34 46.86
N LEU A 653 25.77 -27.42 46.87
CA LEU A 653 26.67 -26.29 46.59
C LEU A 653 26.60 -25.85 45.12
N PHE A 654 26.48 -26.79 44.18
CA PHE A 654 26.34 -26.47 42.76
C PHE A 654 24.97 -25.88 42.44
N ILE A 655 23.89 -26.41 43.00
CA ILE A 655 22.54 -25.82 42.89
C ILE A 655 22.56 -24.39 43.45
N GLN A 656 23.29 -24.13 44.54
CA GLN A 656 23.44 -22.76 45.07
C GLN A 656 24.25 -21.85 44.13
N GLN A 657 25.29 -22.35 43.45
CA GLN A 657 26.08 -21.62 42.44
C GLN A 657 25.33 -21.39 41.12
N LEU A 658 24.27 -22.16 40.85
CA LEU A 658 23.42 -21.99 39.67
C LEU A 658 22.36 -20.87 39.88
N ARG A 659 22.14 -20.41 41.11
CA ARG A 659 21.21 -19.29 41.39
C ARG A 659 21.72 -18.01 40.73
N HIS A 660 20.82 -17.29 40.05
CA HIS A 660 21.12 -15.96 39.52
C HIS A 660 21.69 -15.07 40.64
N THR A 661 22.91 -14.57 40.45
CA THR A 661 23.40 -13.43 41.23
C THR A 661 22.46 -12.25 40.95
N GLN A 662 21.83 -11.70 41.99
CA GLN A 662 20.91 -10.56 41.88
C GLN A 662 21.56 -9.29 41.30
N ASN A 663 22.89 -9.28 41.18
CA ASN A 663 23.60 -8.27 40.41
C ASN A 663 23.74 -8.75 38.96
N PRO A 664 23.06 -8.11 37.98
CA PRO A 664 23.39 -8.33 36.58
C PRO A 664 24.84 -7.89 36.40
N GLN A 665 25.76 -8.84 36.16
CA GLN A 665 27.08 -8.46 35.65
C GLN A 665 26.85 -7.89 34.25
N PRO A 666 27.10 -6.59 34.01
CA PRO A 666 26.97 -6.05 32.67
C PRO A 666 27.99 -6.78 31.79
N ARG A 667 27.51 -7.51 30.78
CA ARG A 667 28.39 -8.12 29.78
C ARG A 667 29.05 -6.98 29.02
N ILE A 668 30.33 -6.74 29.32
CA ILE A 668 31.13 -5.68 28.71
C ILE A 668 31.15 -5.90 27.19
N LYS A 669 30.73 -4.87 26.45
CA LYS A 669 30.69 -4.89 24.99
C LYS A 669 32.02 -4.39 24.42
N LEU A 670 32.54 -5.07 23.40
CA LEU A 670 33.68 -4.60 22.62
C LEU A 670 33.18 -4.21 21.22
N LYS A 671 33.11 -2.91 20.93
CA LYS A 671 32.55 -2.37 19.69
C LYS A 671 33.66 -1.91 18.76
N LEU A 672 33.77 -2.48 17.57
CA LEU A 672 34.82 -2.18 16.60
C LEU A 672 34.28 -1.32 15.45
N PHE A 673 34.90 -0.16 15.27
CA PHE A 673 34.62 0.80 14.20
C PHE A 673 35.84 0.96 13.28
N GLY A 674 35.61 1.40 12.06
CA GLY A 674 36.65 1.59 11.06
C GLY A 674 36.10 1.39 9.66
N HIS A 675 36.75 1.97 8.65
CA HIS A 675 36.34 1.81 7.26
C HIS A 675 36.48 0.35 6.80
N SER A 676 35.84 -0.01 5.68
CA SER A 676 36.04 -1.32 5.06
C SER A 676 37.53 -1.53 4.76
N GLY A 677 38.05 -2.73 5.01
CA GLY A 677 39.48 -3.02 4.86
C GLY A 677 40.39 -2.57 6.01
N ALA A 678 39.90 -1.92 7.07
CA ALA A 678 40.73 -1.51 8.21
C ALA A 678 41.25 -2.67 9.09
N GLY A 679 40.96 -3.93 8.76
CA GLY A 679 41.46 -5.12 9.48
C GLY A 679 40.67 -5.53 10.74
N LYS A 680 39.41 -5.11 10.86
CA LYS A 680 38.53 -5.38 12.02
C LYS A 680 38.37 -6.88 12.31
N THR A 681 37.90 -7.65 11.34
CA THR A 681 37.67 -9.09 11.47
C THR A 681 38.96 -9.82 11.84
N THR A 682 40.07 -9.48 11.16
CA THR A 682 41.39 -10.04 11.43
C THR A 682 41.85 -9.79 12.87
N LEU A 683 41.65 -8.56 13.37
CA LEU A 683 41.96 -8.22 14.76
C LEU A 683 41.14 -9.06 15.74
N VAL A 684 39.83 -9.19 15.51
CA VAL A 684 38.93 -9.95 16.39
C VAL A 684 39.34 -11.43 16.44
N GLU A 685 39.60 -12.04 15.29
CA GLU A 685 40.06 -13.43 15.21
C GLU A 685 41.40 -13.63 15.93
N SER A 686 42.34 -12.71 15.75
CA SER A 686 43.63 -12.74 16.45
C SER A 686 43.47 -12.59 17.96
N LEU A 687 42.58 -11.73 18.43
CA LEU A 687 42.30 -11.55 19.86
C LEU A 687 41.70 -12.83 20.50
N LYS A 688 40.89 -13.58 19.77
CA LYS A 688 40.34 -14.88 20.20
C LYS A 688 41.39 -16.00 20.29
N CYS A 689 42.45 -15.92 19.49
CA CYS A 689 43.45 -17.00 19.40
C CYS A 689 44.44 -16.98 20.58
N GLY A 690 44.59 -18.13 21.27
CA GLY A 690 45.66 -18.35 22.24
C GLY A 690 47.04 -18.57 21.60
N LEU A 691 48.09 -18.51 22.43
CA LEU A 691 49.51 -18.54 22.01
C LEU A 691 49.92 -19.72 21.10
N ILE A 692 49.14 -20.81 21.10
CA ILE A 692 49.49 -22.08 20.42
C ILE A 692 48.90 -22.17 19.00
N ARG A 693 47.85 -21.40 18.65
CA ARG A 693 47.21 -21.43 17.32
C ARG A 693 47.86 -20.50 16.28
N SER A 694 48.82 -19.66 16.65
CA SER A 694 49.42 -18.66 15.75
C SER A 694 50.34 -19.23 14.67
N PHE A 695 50.78 -20.48 14.79
CA PHE A 695 51.78 -21.09 13.90
C PHE A 695 51.24 -21.47 12.51
N PHE A 696 49.92 -21.57 12.32
CA PHE A 696 49.33 -22.09 11.07
C PHE A 696 48.77 -21.02 10.12
N ARG A 697 48.81 -19.72 10.47
CA ARG A 697 48.27 -18.65 9.60
C ARG A 697 49.30 -17.98 8.69
N ARG A 698 50.61 -18.22 8.86
CA ARG A 698 51.64 -17.73 7.94
C ARG A 698 51.85 -18.68 6.77
N ARG A 699 51.08 -18.51 5.70
CA ARG A 699 51.51 -18.87 4.34
C ARG A 699 50.85 -17.98 3.30
N ARG A 700 51.53 -16.90 2.92
CA ARG A 700 51.56 -16.41 1.53
C ARG A 700 53.03 -16.13 1.15
N PRO A 701 53.50 -16.58 -0.03
CA PRO A 701 54.91 -16.47 -0.40
C PRO A 701 55.25 -15.07 -0.88
N ARG A 702 56.47 -14.63 -0.57
CA ARG A 702 57.17 -13.54 -1.27
C ARG A 702 57.34 -13.93 -2.74
N LEU A 703 56.92 -13.07 -3.67
CA LEU A 703 57.42 -13.10 -5.05
C LEU A 703 58.05 -11.75 -5.40
N SER A 704 59.37 -11.77 -5.50
CA SER A 704 60.19 -10.84 -6.27
C SER A 704 60.41 -11.43 -7.67
N SER A 705 60.12 -10.63 -8.71
CA SER A 705 60.71 -10.59 -10.08
C SER A 705 60.88 -11.93 -10.84
N THR A 706 60.38 -12.16 -12.05
CA THR A 706 60.60 -11.42 -13.32
C THR A 706 59.77 -12.06 -14.45
N ASN A 707 59.38 -11.23 -15.44
CA ASN A 707 58.83 -11.55 -16.80
C ASN A 707 57.35 -11.97 -16.85
N SER A 708 56.44 -11.41 -17.64
CA SER A 708 56.30 -10.26 -18.59
C SER A 708 54.80 -10.30 -18.98
N THR A 709 53.97 -9.26 -19.19
CA THR A 709 54.07 -8.06 -20.01
C THR A 709 52.88 -7.11 -19.70
N ARG A 710 53.21 -5.82 -19.53
CA ARG A 710 52.54 -4.58 -19.99
C ARG A 710 51.01 -4.38 -19.90
N PHE A 711 50.66 -3.31 -19.19
CA PHE A 711 49.43 -2.48 -19.20
C PHE A 711 48.76 -2.25 -20.58
N PRO A 712 47.49 -1.79 -20.60
CA PRO A 712 47.24 -0.34 -20.79
C PRO A 712 46.07 0.18 -19.88
N PRO A 713 45.62 1.46 -19.98
CA PRO A 713 45.87 2.50 -18.99
C PRO A 713 44.60 2.97 -18.24
N SER A 714 44.82 3.70 -17.14
CA SER A 714 43.78 4.44 -16.40
C SER A 714 43.25 5.66 -17.17
N PRO A 715 42.00 6.08 -16.91
CA PRO A 715 41.65 7.50 -16.99
C PRO A 715 41.04 8.02 -15.67
N LEU A 716 41.79 8.95 -15.08
CA LEU A 716 41.45 10.28 -14.55
C LEU A 716 40.04 10.61 -14.01
N SER A 717 40.12 11.45 -12.97
CA SER A 717 39.10 12.17 -12.20
C SER A 717 37.88 12.70 -12.96
N SER A 718 36.72 12.66 -12.30
CA SER A 718 35.70 13.70 -12.43
C SER A 718 35.21 14.15 -11.04
N LYS A 719 35.04 15.47 -10.91
CA LYS A 719 34.55 16.19 -9.72
C LYS A 719 33.07 15.85 -9.46
N PRO A 720 32.57 15.96 -8.21
CA PRO A 720 31.14 15.87 -7.94
C PRO A 720 30.43 17.16 -8.35
N SER A 721 29.39 17.04 -9.18
CA SER A 721 28.41 18.10 -9.42
C SER A 721 27.30 18.03 -8.37
N VAL A 722 27.00 19.19 -7.80
CA VAL A 722 25.94 19.48 -6.84
C VAL A 722 24.55 19.30 -7.48
N SER A 723 23.65 18.57 -6.82
CA SER A 723 22.26 18.99 -6.53
C SER A 723 21.47 17.84 -5.91
N VAL A 724 21.27 17.92 -4.60
CA VAL A 724 20.24 17.18 -3.88
C VAL A 724 18.93 17.94 -4.10
N SER A 725 17.92 17.26 -4.66
CA SER A 725 16.53 17.70 -4.58
C SER A 725 15.79 16.71 -3.70
N ILE A 726 15.26 17.23 -2.59
CA ILE A 726 14.48 16.55 -1.56
C ILE A 726 13.15 16.09 -2.15
N THR A 727 12.84 14.78 -2.04
CA THR A 727 11.46 14.31 -1.78
C THR A 727 11.44 12.83 -1.36
N ASN A 728 10.63 12.56 -0.33
CA ASN A 728 10.04 11.27 0.06
C ASN A 728 10.77 10.43 1.11
N LEU A 729 10.55 10.87 2.35
CA LEU A 729 10.39 10.04 3.55
C LEU A 729 9.24 9.02 3.36
N TYR A 730 9.44 7.81 3.89
CA TYR A 730 8.51 6.66 4.04
C TYR A 730 8.11 5.86 2.77
N PRO A 731 8.52 4.57 2.69
CA PRO A 731 7.79 3.54 1.96
C PRO A 731 7.21 2.50 2.94
N GLY A 732 5.91 2.59 3.15
CA GLY A 732 5.12 1.63 3.90
C GLY A 732 3.67 1.76 3.47
N CYS A 733 3.17 0.74 2.76
CA CYS A 733 1.86 0.60 2.13
C CYS A 733 1.77 1.15 0.70
N GLU A 734 1.97 0.27 -0.27
CA GLU A 734 1.15 0.22 -1.48
C GLU A 734 1.29 -1.19 -2.11
N ASN A 735 0.14 -1.78 -2.46
CA ASN A 735 -0.09 -3.06 -3.17
C ASN A 735 -0.25 -4.34 -2.32
N VAL A 736 -1.43 -4.51 -1.71
CA VAL A 736 -2.02 -5.86 -1.51
C VAL A 736 -3.31 -5.95 -2.33
N SER A 737 -3.23 -6.65 -3.45
CA SER A 737 -4.41 -7.11 -4.20
C SER A 737 -4.84 -8.48 -3.64
N VAL A 738 -6.03 -8.55 -3.08
CA VAL A 738 -6.63 -9.80 -2.58
C VAL A 738 -7.48 -10.44 -3.67
N ARG A 739 -7.06 -11.62 -4.18
CA ARG A 739 -7.97 -12.59 -4.84
C ARG A 739 -7.57 -14.03 -4.52
N SER A 740 -8.40 -14.64 -3.67
CA SER A 740 -8.95 -16.01 -3.74
C SER A 740 -8.08 -17.25 -3.44
N ARG A 741 -8.43 -17.86 -2.29
CA ARG A 741 -8.67 -19.30 -1.96
C ARG A 741 -7.51 -20.32 -1.92
N SER A 742 -7.46 -21.02 -0.77
CA SER A 742 -6.97 -22.38 -0.48
C SER A 742 -5.52 -22.71 -0.80
N MET A 743 -4.69 -22.78 0.26
CA MET A 743 -3.77 -23.90 0.46
C MET A 743 -3.73 -24.25 1.95
N MET A 744 -4.25 -25.44 2.23
CA MET A 744 -4.06 -26.24 3.44
C MET A 744 -2.56 -26.34 3.75
N PHE A 745 -2.19 -26.27 5.03
CA PHE A 745 -0.94 -26.82 5.53
C PHE A 745 -1.28 -27.98 6.43
N GLU A 746 -0.98 -29.20 6.00
CA GLU A 746 -0.86 -30.37 6.87
C GLU A 746 0.51 -31.05 6.63
N PRO A 747 0.99 -31.88 7.58
CA PRO A 747 2.37 -31.82 8.05
C PRO A 747 3.26 -32.94 7.49
N GLY A 748 4.55 -32.63 7.30
CA GLY A 748 5.56 -33.61 6.92
C GLY A 748 6.94 -33.23 7.44
N LEU A 749 7.31 -33.81 8.57
CA LEU A 749 8.69 -33.84 9.07
C LEU A 749 9.53 -34.75 8.16
N THR A 750 10.32 -34.18 7.26
CA THR A 750 11.55 -34.83 6.77
C THR A 750 12.65 -33.81 6.56
N LYS A 751 13.78 -34.06 7.22
CA LYS A 751 15.10 -33.42 7.10
C LYS A 751 15.35 -32.72 5.75
N GLY A 752 15.64 -31.42 5.81
CA GLY A 752 16.13 -30.66 4.66
C GLY A 752 16.52 -29.25 5.08
N VAL A 753 17.82 -28.97 5.04
CA VAL A 753 18.43 -27.65 5.20
C VAL A 753 17.85 -26.70 4.13
N LEU A 754 17.42 -25.50 4.53
CA LEU A 754 16.94 -24.47 3.61
C LEU A 754 18.12 -23.88 2.82
N GLU A 755 18.39 -24.48 1.65
CA GLU A 755 19.04 -23.81 0.52
C GLU A 755 17.95 -23.10 -0.31
N ALA A 756 17.95 -21.77 -0.32
CA ALA A 756 17.18 -20.98 -1.27
C ALA A 756 18.06 -20.70 -2.50
N PHE A 757 17.93 -21.54 -3.52
CA PHE A 757 18.37 -21.21 -4.88
C PHE A 757 17.39 -20.18 -5.48
N VAL A 758 17.85 -18.94 -5.64
CA VAL A 758 17.41 -18.08 -6.73
C VAL A 758 18.55 -18.06 -7.75
N SER A 759 18.31 -18.67 -8.91
CA SER A 759 19.18 -18.61 -10.10
C SER A 759 18.48 -17.79 -11.20
N PRO A 760 19.22 -17.27 -12.20
CA PRO A 760 19.29 -15.83 -12.46
C PRO A 760 18.49 -15.41 -13.70
N ALA A 761 17.90 -14.21 -13.65
CA ALA A 761 17.55 -13.47 -14.85
C ALA A 761 18.46 -12.24 -14.95
N HIS A 762 19.22 -12.19 -16.04
CA HIS A 762 20.27 -11.23 -16.35
C HIS A 762 19.86 -9.76 -16.16
N HIS A 763 20.52 -9.08 -15.22
CA HIS A 763 20.89 -7.68 -15.41
C HIS A 763 22.36 -7.50 -14.98
N SER A 764 23.20 -7.37 -16.00
CA SER A 764 24.57 -6.90 -15.90
C SER A 764 24.61 -5.52 -15.25
N HIS A 765 25.26 -5.37 -14.10
CA HIS A 765 26.23 -4.32 -13.75
C HIS A 765 26.51 -4.30 -12.23
N PHE A 766 27.78 -4.04 -11.88
CA PHE A 766 28.39 -3.86 -10.55
C PHE A 766 28.95 -5.09 -9.83
N SER A 767 30.24 -5.35 -10.04
CA SER A 767 31.05 -6.40 -9.43
C SER A 767 31.82 -5.91 -8.18
N ALA A 768 31.12 -5.40 -7.16
CA ALA A 768 31.79 -4.90 -5.94
C ALA A 768 31.17 -5.33 -4.59
N ASP A 769 30.04 -6.06 -4.55
CA ASP A 769 29.25 -6.18 -3.30
C ASP A 769 29.16 -7.55 -2.61
N ASP A 770 29.90 -8.57 -3.07
CA ASP A 770 29.76 -9.94 -2.53
C ASP A 770 30.47 -10.21 -1.17
N GLN A 771 30.95 -9.19 -0.45
CA GLN A 771 31.64 -9.39 0.84
C GLN A 771 31.06 -8.62 2.05
N SER A 772 30.01 -7.81 1.93
CA SER A 772 29.47 -7.04 3.08
C SER A 772 27.95 -7.08 3.24
N THR A 773 27.38 -8.27 3.43
CA THR A 773 25.93 -8.45 3.64
C THR A 773 25.45 -8.19 5.07
N LYS A 774 26.34 -7.90 6.04
CA LYS A 774 25.96 -7.62 7.45
C LYS A 774 26.32 -6.19 7.86
N ALA A 775 25.34 -5.44 8.38
CA ALA A 775 25.54 -4.09 8.92
C ALA A 775 26.41 -4.11 10.20
N ILE A 776 26.03 -4.97 11.16
CA ILE A 776 26.75 -5.20 12.43
C ILE A 776 26.84 -6.73 12.62
N ASP A 777 28.03 -7.26 12.83
CA ASP A 777 28.22 -8.67 13.21
C ASP A 777 28.40 -8.77 14.73
N ILE A 778 27.52 -9.52 15.38
CA ILE A 778 27.49 -9.66 16.85
C ILE A 778 27.86 -11.08 17.21
N GLN A 779 28.86 -11.23 18.07
CA GLN A 779 29.33 -12.52 18.54
C GLN A 779 29.77 -12.46 19.99
N ASN A 780 29.44 -13.50 20.74
CA ASN A 780 29.95 -13.66 22.10
C ASN A 780 31.23 -14.48 22.03
N ALA A 781 32.32 -13.95 22.57
CA ALA A 781 33.61 -14.62 22.52
C ALA A 781 34.47 -14.33 23.75
N TYR A 782 35.21 -15.35 24.15
CA TYR A 782 36.28 -15.23 25.12
C TYR A 782 37.55 -14.70 24.43
N LEU A 783 38.04 -13.56 24.88
CA LEU A 783 39.32 -13.01 24.43
C LEU A 783 40.45 -13.55 25.30
N HIS A 784 41.43 -14.19 24.67
CA HIS A 784 42.49 -14.90 25.39
C HIS A 784 43.31 -13.96 26.27
N GLY A 785 43.31 -14.20 27.58
CA GLY A 785 44.02 -13.38 28.58
C GLY A 785 43.28 -12.10 28.98
N VAL A 786 42.08 -11.84 28.45
CA VAL A 786 41.30 -10.63 28.76
C VAL A 786 39.97 -10.99 29.45
N GLY A 787 39.22 -11.96 28.92
CA GLY A 787 37.91 -12.40 29.46
C GLY A 787 36.79 -12.42 28.43
N ASP A 788 35.55 -12.60 28.89
CA ASP A 788 34.36 -12.65 28.03
C ASP A 788 33.90 -11.25 27.59
N PHE A 789 33.59 -11.13 26.30
CA PHE A 789 33.00 -9.94 25.69
C PHE A 789 31.83 -10.32 24.77
N SER A 790 30.87 -9.40 24.66
CA SER A 790 30.00 -9.32 23.48
C SER A 790 30.70 -8.44 22.45
N ILE A 791 31.15 -9.02 21.35
CA ILE A 791 31.91 -8.31 20.30
C ILE A 791 30.94 -7.88 19.20
N TRP A 792 30.98 -6.60 18.88
CA TRP A 792 30.14 -5.94 17.88
C TRP A 792 31.04 -5.34 16.81
N GLU A 793 31.04 -5.91 15.62
CA GLU A 793 31.83 -5.44 14.50
C GLU A 793 30.96 -4.65 13.53
N PHE A 794 31.21 -3.34 13.43
CA PHE A 794 30.48 -2.46 12.52
C PHE A 794 31.14 -2.50 11.15
N SER A 795 30.38 -2.82 10.09
CA SER A 795 30.94 -3.07 8.76
C SER A 795 31.78 -1.90 8.23
N GLY A 796 31.42 -0.67 8.59
CA GLY A 796 32.01 0.56 8.07
C GLY A 796 31.55 0.92 6.66
N ASN A 797 30.57 0.20 6.11
CA ASN A 797 29.92 0.55 4.84
C ASN A 797 28.98 1.77 5.06
N PRO A 798 29.13 2.86 4.28
CA PRO A 798 28.32 4.07 4.43
C PRO A 798 26.81 3.86 4.38
N VAL A 799 26.34 2.83 3.67
CA VAL A 799 24.91 2.49 3.56
C VAL A 799 24.28 2.18 4.92
N TYR A 800 25.06 1.68 5.88
CA TYR A 800 24.57 1.28 7.20
C TYR A 800 24.77 2.33 8.30
N PHE A 801 25.34 3.50 8.01
CA PHE A 801 25.67 4.50 9.04
C PHE A 801 24.45 4.93 9.85
N CYS A 802 23.29 5.17 9.19
CA CYS A 802 22.05 5.53 9.89
C CYS A 802 21.54 4.42 10.83
N CYS A 803 21.90 3.15 10.58
CA CYS A 803 21.50 2.04 11.44
C CYS A 803 22.40 1.90 12.68
N TYR A 804 23.55 2.58 12.73
CA TYR A 804 24.50 2.47 13.84
C TYR A 804 24.11 3.31 15.06
N ASP A 805 23.32 4.37 14.87
CA ASP A 805 22.95 5.34 15.90
C ASP A 805 22.41 4.66 17.18
N TYR A 806 21.53 3.67 17.01
CA TYR A 806 20.93 2.95 18.14
C TYR A 806 21.92 2.04 18.89
N PHE A 807 22.97 1.57 18.22
CA PHE A 807 23.85 0.51 18.73
C PHE A 807 25.25 0.99 19.08
N ALA A 808 25.69 2.16 18.63
CA ALA A 808 27.07 2.61 18.79
C ALA A 808 27.34 3.11 20.21
N ALA A 809 26.55 4.02 20.77
CA ALA A 809 26.82 4.68 22.06
C ALA A 809 25.89 4.26 23.24
N ASN A 810 25.01 3.28 23.04
CA ASN A 810 23.93 2.92 23.98
C ASN A 810 24.33 2.15 25.25
N ASP A 811 25.63 2.06 25.58
CA ASP A 811 26.09 1.21 26.69
C ASP A 811 27.31 1.80 27.40
N PRO A 812 27.20 2.20 28.68
CA PRO A 812 28.30 2.79 29.45
C PRO A 812 29.42 1.79 29.77
N THR A 813 29.16 0.49 29.61
CA THR A 813 30.13 -0.60 29.80
C THR A 813 30.82 -1.01 28.51
N ALA A 814 30.57 -0.31 27.40
CA ALA A 814 31.21 -0.60 26.12
C ALA A 814 32.62 0.00 25.99
N ILE A 815 33.54 -0.81 25.46
CA ILE A 815 34.85 -0.38 24.99
C ILE A 815 34.76 -0.19 23.46
N HIS A 816 35.12 0.98 22.96
CA HIS A 816 35.04 1.33 21.53
C HIS A 816 36.46 1.28 20.93
N ILE A 817 36.71 0.38 19.99
CA ILE A 817 37.96 0.34 19.23
C ILE A 817 37.73 1.01 17.87
N VAL A 818 38.50 2.05 17.56
CA VAL A 818 38.50 2.69 16.23
C VAL A 818 39.75 2.25 15.48
N LEU A 819 39.55 1.55 14.36
CA LEU A 819 40.58 1.02 13.50
C LEU A 819 40.77 1.87 12.25
N PHE A 820 42.03 2.03 11.82
CA PHE A 820 42.40 2.61 10.53
C PHE A 820 43.61 1.88 9.94
N SER A 821 43.70 1.85 8.60
CA SER A 821 44.82 1.22 7.90
C SER A 821 45.97 2.20 7.73
N LEU A 822 47.20 1.74 7.99
CA LEU A 822 48.42 2.52 7.74
C LEU A 822 48.80 2.57 6.26
N GLU A 823 48.18 1.75 5.41
CA GLU A 823 48.36 1.80 3.95
C GLU A 823 47.83 3.12 3.36
N GLU A 824 46.88 3.75 4.05
CA GLU A 824 46.31 5.03 3.64
C GLU A 824 47.28 6.18 3.95
N PRO A 825 47.32 7.26 3.14
CA PRO A 825 48.04 8.49 3.47
C PRO A 825 47.62 9.08 4.82
N TYR A 826 48.55 9.76 5.52
CA TYR A 826 48.30 10.33 6.85
C TYR A 826 47.04 11.20 6.94
N GLU A 827 46.77 12.02 5.93
CA GLU A 827 45.56 12.85 5.87
C GLU A 827 44.28 12.01 5.83
N ILE A 828 44.28 10.90 5.09
CA ILE A 828 43.15 9.97 5.04
C ILE A 828 43.00 9.26 6.38
N GLN A 829 44.09 8.80 6.99
CA GLN A 829 44.05 8.19 8.32
C GLN A 829 43.42 9.14 9.35
N LEU A 830 43.89 10.40 9.41
CA LEU A 830 43.37 11.42 10.31
C LEU A 830 41.90 11.72 10.03
N ASN A 831 41.49 11.83 8.76
CA ASN A 831 40.08 12.06 8.39
C ASN A 831 39.19 10.89 8.78
N GLN A 832 39.62 9.65 8.55
CA GLN A 832 38.86 8.46 8.91
C GLN A 832 38.68 8.35 10.43
N VAL A 833 39.73 8.59 11.21
CA VAL A 833 39.65 8.59 12.67
C VAL A 833 38.78 9.74 13.17
N THR A 834 38.96 10.95 12.62
CA THR A 834 38.14 12.14 12.96
C THR A 834 36.67 11.88 12.67
N PHE A 835 36.33 11.22 11.56
CA PHE A 835 34.96 10.84 11.22
C PHE A 835 34.34 9.95 12.30
N TRP A 836 34.98 8.83 12.65
CA TRP A 836 34.44 7.89 13.63
C TRP A 836 34.34 8.50 15.04
N LEU A 837 35.29 9.33 15.43
CA LEU A 837 35.23 10.04 16.71
C LEU A 837 34.14 11.12 16.73
N SER A 838 33.94 11.83 15.62
CA SER A 838 32.85 12.80 15.48
C SER A 838 31.48 12.11 15.53
N PHE A 839 31.37 10.95 14.87
CA PHE A 839 30.17 10.11 14.90
C PHE A 839 29.86 9.64 16.32
N LEU A 840 30.85 9.05 17.02
CA LEU A 840 30.66 8.62 18.41
C LEU A 840 30.31 9.81 19.31
N LYS A 841 30.99 10.95 19.18
CA LYS A 841 30.68 12.18 19.90
C LYS A 841 29.24 12.63 19.69
N SER A 842 28.73 12.63 18.46
CA SER A 842 27.36 13.07 18.16
C SER A 842 26.27 12.20 18.81
N LEU A 843 26.61 10.96 19.18
CA LEU A 843 25.67 10.00 19.77
C LEU A 843 25.68 10.00 21.31
N VAL A 844 26.50 10.84 21.95
CA VAL A 844 26.56 10.95 23.41
C VAL A 844 25.78 12.20 23.86
N PRO A 845 24.56 12.05 24.39
CA PRO A 845 23.80 13.18 24.91
C PRO A 845 24.50 13.78 26.14
N VAL A 846 24.40 15.11 26.29
CA VAL A 846 24.94 15.81 27.46
C VAL A 846 24.00 15.58 28.64
N GLU A 847 24.46 14.89 29.68
CA GLU A 847 23.71 14.69 30.92
C GLU A 847 24.05 15.79 31.95
N GLU A 848 23.05 16.45 32.52
CA GLU A 848 23.23 17.44 33.60
C GLU A 848 23.24 16.77 35.00
N PRO A 849 24.11 17.22 35.92
CA PRO A 849 25.07 18.32 35.80
C PRO A 849 26.35 17.90 35.05
N ILE A 850 26.86 18.80 34.20
CA ILE A 850 28.14 18.63 33.50
C ILE A 850 29.28 18.69 34.53
N ALA A 851 30.27 17.79 34.40
CA ALA A 851 31.40 17.76 35.33
C ALA A 851 32.32 18.99 35.16
N PHE A 852 33.13 19.27 36.18
CA PHE A 852 34.05 20.41 36.22
C PHE A 852 34.90 20.53 34.94
N GLY A 853 34.91 21.72 34.33
CA GLY A 853 35.63 21.98 33.08
C GLY A 853 34.90 21.56 31.79
N GLY A 854 33.59 21.30 31.84
CA GLY A 854 32.79 20.96 30.65
C GLY A 854 32.91 19.51 30.22
N LYS A 855 33.46 18.63 31.08
CA LYS A 855 33.64 17.21 30.79
C LYS A 855 32.34 16.44 31.02
N LEU A 856 32.04 15.49 30.14
CA LEU A 856 30.95 14.56 30.36
C LEU A 856 31.23 13.71 31.61
N LYS A 857 30.17 13.39 32.36
CA LYS A 857 30.25 12.58 33.58
C LYS A 857 30.72 11.15 33.27
N ASN A 858 30.23 10.57 32.17
CA ASN A 858 30.52 9.21 31.72
C ASN A 858 30.90 9.19 30.21
N PRO A 859 32.10 9.66 29.82
CA PRO A 859 32.52 9.67 28.43
C PRO A 859 32.75 8.26 27.89
N LEU A 860 32.47 8.04 26.59
CA LEU A 860 32.75 6.75 25.94
C LEU A 860 34.26 6.45 25.97
N ARG A 861 34.63 5.22 26.31
CA ARG A 861 36.02 4.76 26.32
C ARG A 861 36.43 4.35 24.91
N VAL A 862 37.44 5.01 24.36
CA VAL A 862 37.90 4.83 22.98
C VAL A 862 39.37 4.40 22.94
N VAL A 863 39.66 3.33 22.19
CA VAL A 863 41.01 2.82 21.92
C VAL A 863 41.30 2.93 20.42
N LEU A 864 42.43 3.54 20.05
CA LEU A 864 42.84 3.67 18.65
C LEU A 864 43.79 2.53 18.27
N VAL A 865 43.53 1.88 17.15
CA VAL A 865 44.35 0.78 16.62
C VAL A 865 44.69 1.05 15.15
N ALA A 866 45.98 1.12 14.84
CA ALA A 866 46.50 1.25 13.49
C ALA A 866 46.97 -0.13 12.98
N THR A 867 46.38 -0.61 11.88
CA THR A 867 46.64 -1.95 11.33
C THR A 867 47.50 -1.89 10.05
N HIS A 868 47.92 -3.04 9.52
CA HIS A 868 48.75 -3.18 8.31
C HIS A 868 50.17 -2.60 8.43
N ALA A 869 50.69 -2.47 9.65
CA ALA A 869 52.04 -1.98 9.89
C ALA A 869 53.14 -2.85 9.24
N ASP A 870 52.86 -4.14 9.06
CA ASP A 870 53.70 -5.10 8.33
C ASP A 870 53.72 -4.84 6.82
N ILE A 871 52.59 -4.45 6.23
CA ILE A 871 52.48 -4.17 4.80
C ILE A 871 53.25 -2.90 4.44
N VAL A 872 53.14 -1.86 5.28
CA VAL A 872 53.84 -0.58 5.12
C VAL A 872 55.32 -0.68 5.50
N ASN A 873 55.77 -1.83 6.02
CA ASN A 873 57.14 -2.10 6.45
C ASN A 873 57.67 -1.08 7.48
N LEU A 874 56.86 -0.75 8.48
CA LEU A 874 57.30 0.15 9.55
C LEU A 874 58.51 -0.44 10.32
N PRO A 875 59.50 0.40 10.69
CA PRO A 875 60.68 -0.07 11.39
C PRO A 875 60.32 -0.59 12.80
N ARG A 876 61.05 -1.61 13.26
CA ARG A 876 60.95 -2.15 14.62
C ARG A 876 62.25 -1.86 15.37
N PRO A 877 62.27 -0.93 16.34
CA PRO A 877 63.40 -0.73 17.23
C PRO A 877 63.68 -2.00 18.05
N ALA A 878 64.80 -2.05 18.79
CA ALA A 878 65.19 -3.19 19.63
C ALA A 878 64.09 -3.65 20.63
N GLY A 879 63.11 -2.79 20.92
CA GLY A 879 61.93 -3.10 21.74
C GLY A 879 60.86 -3.97 21.05
N GLY A 880 60.95 -4.26 19.75
CA GLY A 880 60.08 -5.18 19.02
C GLY A 880 58.68 -4.64 18.65
N GLU A 881 58.31 -3.44 19.11
CA GLU A 881 57.09 -2.72 18.71
C GLU A 881 57.28 -2.02 17.37
N PHE A 882 56.20 -1.84 16.61
CA PHE A 882 56.26 -1.01 15.39
C PHE A 882 56.42 0.46 15.75
N TRP A 883 57.37 1.14 15.09
CA TRP A 883 57.54 2.58 15.24
C TRP A 883 56.83 3.32 14.11
N TYR A 884 55.84 4.13 14.48
CA TYR A 884 55.09 5.00 13.57
C TYR A 884 55.42 6.46 13.89
N ASP A 885 56.04 7.17 12.96
CA ASP A 885 56.58 8.52 13.17
C ASP A 885 55.50 9.60 13.41
N LYS A 886 54.24 9.29 13.12
CA LYS A 886 53.09 10.19 13.33
C LYS A 886 52.22 9.82 14.54
N ASP A 887 52.64 8.86 15.37
CA ASP A 887 51.86 8.41 16.53
C ASP A 887 51.52 9.54 17.51
N MET A 888 52.52 10.33 17.90
CA MET A 888 52.39 11.43 18.85
C MET A 888 51.63 12.61 18.27
N SER A 889 51.85 12.92 16.98
CA SER A 889 51.14 14.02 16.32
C SER A 889 49.66 13.72 16.17
N LEU A 890 49.32 12.50 15.72
CA LEU A 890 47.94 12.03 15.59
C LEU A 890 47.21 12.03 16.95
N LEU A 891 47.81 11.43 17.98
CA LEU A 891 47.21 11.40 19.32
C LEU A 891 47.01 12.80 19.90
N LYS A 892 48.00 13.69 19.75
CA LYS A 892 47.90 15.07 20.23
C LYS A 892 46.76 15.82 19.53
N GLU A 893 46.66 15.70 18.21
CA GLU A 893 45.60 16.35 17.44
C GLU A 893 44.20 15.82 17.82
N ILE A 894 44.05 14.50 17.89
CA ILE A 894 42.78 13.86 18.25
C ILE A 894 42.36 14.24 19.68
N ARG A 895 43.27 14.20 20.65
CA ARG A 895 42.95 14.56 22.05
C ARG A 895 42.62 16.02 22.22
N ASN A 896 43.29 16.91 21.49
CA ASN A 896 42.94 18.33 21.49
C ASN A 896 41.53 18.57 20.94
N ARG A 897 41.08 17.78 19.95
CA ARG A 897 39.74 17.93 19.34
C ARG A 897 38.62 17.25 20.13
N PHE A 898 38.88 16.07 20.70
CA PHE A 898 37.83 15.19 21.23
C PHE A 898 38.00 14.80 22.71
N GLY A 899 39.11 15.16 23.36
CA GLY A 899 39.44 14.71 24.72
C GLY A 899 38.54 15.24 25.84
N ASN A 900 37.70 16.24 25.55
CA ASN A 900 36.65 16.71 26.47
C ASN A 900 35.35 15.90 26.34
N ASP A 901 35.11 15.31 25.17
CA ASP A 901 33.88 14.58 24.83
C ASP A 901 34.03 13.06 24.98
N LEU A 902 35.24 12.53 24.71
CA LEU A 902 35.52 11.10 24.68
C LEU A 902 36.73 10.78 25.56
N HIS A 903 36.71 9.62 26.22
CA HIS A 903 37.86 9.13 26.97
C HIS A 903 38.75 8.29 26.05
N ILE A 904 39.67 8.98 25.38
CA ILE A 904 40.59 8.37 24.41
C ILE A 904 41.85 7.87 25.12
N SER A 905 42.23 6.62 24.88
CA SER A 905 43.44 6.00 25.43
C SER A 905 44.70 6.82 25.10
N ASP A 906 45.62 6.89 26.05
CA ASP A 906 46.89 7.61 25.91
C ASP A 906 47.85 6.95 24.91
N LYS A 907 47.55 5.72 24.46
CA LYS A 907 48.39 4.94 23.55
C LYS A 907 47.66 4.62 22.24
N LEU A 908 48.34 4.86 21.12
CA LEU A 908 47.98 4.34 19.80
C LEU A 908 48.63 2.96 19.63
N PHE A 909 47.83 1.94 19.35
CA PHE A 909 48.36 0.59 19.15
C PHE A 909 48.62 0.35 17.66
N VAL A 910 49.89 0.29 17.29
CA VAL A 910 50.35 0.06 15.91
C VAL A 910 50.72 -1.41 15.75
N MET A 911 50.06 -2.14 14.85
CA MET A 911 50.23 -3.60 14.79
C MET A 911 50.00 -4.24 13.42
N ASP A 912 50.54 -5.46 13.30
CA ASP A 912 50.07 -6.48 12.37
C ASP A 912 48.91 -7.21 13.05
N ALA A 913 47.68 -6.94 12.59
CA ALA A 913 46.46 -7.52 13.17
C ALA A 913 46.40 -9.05 12.99
N GLY A 914 47.13 -9.63 12.03
CA GLY A 914 47.22 -11.08 11.83
C GLY A 914 48.21 -11.78 12.77
N ALA A 915 49.15 -11.04 13.37
CA ALA A 915 50.15 -11.60 14.28
C ALA A 915 49.65 -11.67 15.74
N SER A 916 48.77 -12.64 16.02
CA SER A 916 48.17 -12.85 17.36
C SER A 916 49.17 -13.06 18.51
N GLY A 917 50.39 -13.52 18.21
CA GLY A 917 51.48 -13.71 19.17
C GLY A 917 52.43 -12.51 19.33
N SER A 918 52.25 -11.44 18.57
CA SER A 918 53.14 -10.27 18.58
C SER A 918 53.14 -9.54 19.92
N LYS A 919 54.23 -8.82 20.20
CA LYS A 919 54.33 -7.97 21.41
C LYS A 919 53.24 -6.88 21.39
N ASP A 920 52.98 -6.30 20.22
CA ASP A 920 51.94 -5.29 20.00
C ASP A 920 50.53 -5.81 20.38
N MET A 921 50.20 -7.05 19.97
CA MET A 921 48.92 -7.69 20.33
C MET A 921 48.81 -7.99 21.83
N LYS A 922 49.91 -8.40 22.48
CA LYS A 922 49.94 -8.61 23.94
C LYS A 922 49.69 -7.31 24.69
N LEU A 923 50.26 -6.20 24.23
CA LEU A 923 50.03 -4.88 24.82
C LEU A 923 48.57 -4.46 24.70
N LEU A 924 47.93 -4.69 23.55
CA LEU A 924 46.50 -4.42 23.39
C LEU A 924 45.64 -5.29 24.33
N ARG A 925 45.93 -6.59 24.45
CA ARG A 925 45.22 -7.48 25.39
C ARG A 925 45.33 -7.00 26.84
N ASN A 926 46.54 -6.65 27.27
CA ASN A 926 46.76 -6.15 28.63
C ASN A 926 45.97 -4.86 28.89
N HIS A 927 45.95 -3.94 27.90
CA HIS A 927 45.20 -2.70 28.02
C HIS A 927 43.68 -2.93 28.06
N LEU A 928 43.15 -3.82 27.20
CA LEU A 928 41.74 -4.21 27.25
C LEU A 928 41.36 -4.88 28.58
N GLN A 929 42.28 -5.65 29.16
CA GLN A 929 42.08 -6.31 30.46
C GLN A 929 42.04 -5.29 31.60
N GLU A 930 42.89 -4.28 31.54
CA GLU A 930 42.91 -3.17 32.49
C GLU A 930 41.61 -2.36 32.42
N ILE A 931 41.18 -1.95 31.22
CA ILE A 931 39.91 -1.23 31.03
C ILE A 931 38.74 -2.09 31.53
N ARG A 932 38.71 -3.38 31.19
CA ARG A 932 37.69 -4.32 31.66
C ARG A 932 37.66 -4.39 33.19
N SER A 933 38.82 -4.49 33.83
CA SER A 933 38.92 -4.56 35.30
C SER A 933 38.38 -3.28 35.95
N GLN A 934 38.66 -2.10 35.35
CA GLN A 934 38.11 -0.82 35.80
C GLN A 934 36.59 -0.72 35.63
N ILE A 935 36.01 -1.28 34.56
CA ILE A 935 34.55 -1.31 34.37
C ILE A 935 33.92 -2.19 35.45
N ILE A 936 34.46 -3.40 35.65
CA ILE A 936 33.96 -4.37 36.63
C ILE A 936 34.04 -3.80 38.06
N SER A 937 35.12 -3.09 38.41
CA SER A 937 35.28 -2.53 39.75
C SER A 937 34.30 -1.40 40.07
N VAL A 938 33.88 -0.62 39.06
CA VAL A 938 32.90 0.47 39.24
C VAL A 938 31.47 -0.06 39.35
N SER A 939 31.16 -1.20 38.73
CA SER A 939 29.83 -1.85 38.82
C SER A 939 29.60 -2.71 40.09
N ASN A 940 30.61 -2.84 40.96
CA ASN A 940 30.53 -3.58 42.23
C ASN A 940 30.49 -2.67 43.48
N ILE A 941 30.37 -1.36 43.27
CA ILE A 941 30.07 -0.32 44.28
C ILE A 941 28.66 0.18 43.97
#